data_AF-A0A2S0KS56-F1
#
_entry.id   AF-A0A2S0KS56-F1
#
_cell.length_a   1.000
_cell.length_b   1.000
_cell.length_c   1.000
_cell.angle_alpha   90.00
_cell.angle_beta   90.00
_cell.angle_gamma   90.00
#
_symmetry.space_group_name_H-M   'P 1'
#
loop_
_entity.id
_entity.type
_entity.pdbx_description
1 polymer ?
#
loop_
_entity_poly.entity_id
_entity_poly.type
_entity_poly.pdbx_seq_one_letter_code
_entity_poly.pdbx_strand_id
1 'polypeptide(L)'
;MEISDLLHYAMESAASDLFVSAGKPPAFRRSGQVLPEGEEYLTAQEIDAFRKQCLTAKAEQEYHARGSYDSAYTLPTGERFRLNFLEALTGPAFVARPVYPGEALFFEELGLPAATLAEMCTNKSGIIIVVGSTGSGKSTTLAAMVNYINHNFNKHIITIEDPIEFLHRDINCLVTQRELNSSTTSFSDALRAALRESPDVIVIGEMRDMDTVQVALAAAMTGHLVITTVHTGDTVQAIERVVDLYPEEQRLQIASDLGNALVGIIAQRLVPRADGNGMFPALEILLGTPTVKKLVGDRDMRALAEALKRGGSSGMITFTRAIFRLYKDGFISLDAANEAVSNRDELQLMLRGMESGVDSFASQYGSAEDAEDPDIQFIDMSRLLKTAVKTGASDLLLSAGSSPVLRIHGELRPLDLPVLTGQDTARLLNSILNPIQRVEFEENREVDLALSISLVMDQETGESENWRFRVNGFHQRGTVGIVCRVIVSKIPKPEDLNLPPQILQLTTKQQGLILITGPTGSGKSTSLASMIDFINRNRAEHIITIEDPIEYVHKNIMSLLEQREVHSDTHSFAAALKYALREDPDVILVGEMRDTETIAAALTAAETGHLVFGTLHTNSAPQTIDRIIDSFPSHQQNQIKLQLASVILGIISQRLLPTVDGKGRVAAFEILVGTPPVQALVREGKTAMLQSLLETGAKDGMITMQKSLETLYSEGKISLEEMQTYMLDYKADDAY
;
A
#
# COMPACT_ATOMS: atom_id res chain seq x y z
N MET A 1 14.39 38.64 45.11
CA MET A 1 14.71 37.70 44.01
C MET A 1 14.51 38.42 42.68
N GLU A 2 15.39 38.25 41.68
CA GLU A 2 15.16 38.88 40.37
C GLU A 2 14.06 38.10 39.62
N ILE A 3 13.28 38.78 38.77
CA ILE A 3 12.22 38.11 37.99
C ILE A 3 12.81 37.06 37.03
N SER A 4 14.05 37.24 36.57
CA SER A 4 14.81 36.24 35.81
C SER A 4 14.98 34.92 36.58
N ASP A 5 15.26 34.96 37.89
CA ASP A 5 15.41 33.77 38.72
C ASP A 5 14.09 32.99 38.83
N LEU A 6 12.97 33.71 38.93
CA LEU A 6 11.63 33.13 38.96
C LEU A 6 11.27 32.45 37.63
N LEU A 7 11.64 33.06 36.51
CA LEU A 7 11.45 32.48 35.18
C LEU A 7 12.29 31.21 35.01
N HIS A 8 13.55 31.24 35.44
CA HIS A 8 14.43 30.07 35.39
C HIS A 8 13.89 28.93 36.28
N TYR A 9 13.47 29.24 37.51
CA TYR A 9 12.85 28.26 38.42
C TYR A 9 11.53 27.70 37.86
N ALA A 10 10.71 28.50 37.17
CA ALA A 10 9.51 28.01 36.48
C ALA A 10 9.85 26.91 35.45
N MET A 11 10.96 27.05 34.72
CA MET A 11 11.42 26.02 33.78
C MET A 11 12.01 24.79 34.48
N GLU A 12 12.93 24.97 35.42
CA GLU A 12 13.55 23.84 36.15
C GLU A 12 12.53 22.99 36.90
N SER A 13 11.47 23.62 37.41
CA SER A 13 10.40 22.94 38.13
C SER A 13 9.26 22.44 37.23
N ALA A 14 9.44 22.46 35.91
CA ALA A 14 8.47 22.01 34.91
C ALA A 14 7.06 22.62 35.07
N ALA A 15 6.98 23.90 35.45
CA ALA A 15 5.72 24.62 35.55
C ALA A 15 5.19 24.98 34.16
N SER A 16 3.89 24.80 33.92
CA SER A 16 3.27 25.20 32.65
C SER A 16 3.09 26.71 32.56
N ASP A 17 2.87 27.37 33.70
CA ASP A 17 2.67 28.81 33.79
C ASP A 17 3.16 29.32 35.16
N LEU A 18 3.77 30.51 35.17
CA LEU A 18 4.12 31.29 36.34
C LEU A 18 3.20 32.52 36.40
N PHE A 19 2.51 32.70 37.53
CA PHE A 19 1.63 33.83 37.82
C PHE A 19 2.31 34.75 38.81
N VAL A 20 2.46 36.02 38.41
CA VAL A 20 3.04 37.06 39.24
C VAL A 20 2.06 38.22 39.32
N SER A 21 1.73 38.66 40.54
CA SER A 21 0.87 39.81 40.79
C SER A 21 1.38 40.59 41.98
N ALA A 22 1.34 41.92 41.88
CA ALA A 22 1.79 42.80 42.95
C ALA A 22 1.11 42.44 44.28
N GLY A 23 1.92 42.25 45.34
CA GLY A 23 1.45 41.96 46.69
C GLY A 23 0.94 40.54 46.93
N LYS A 24 1.20 39.60 46.01
CA LYS A 24 0.92 38.17 46.18
C LYS A 24 2.20 37.34 45.98
N PRO A 25 2.32 36.18 46.63
CA PRO A 25 3.45 35.29 46.35
C PRO A 25 3.33 34.78 44.90
N PRO A 26 4.46 34.54 44.21
CA PRO A 26 4.46 33.87 42.92
C PRO A 26 3.72 32.52 43.00
N ALA A 27 2.94 32.21 41.97
CA ALA A 27 2.25 30.93 41.89
C ALA A 27 2.60 30.20 40.60
N PHE A 28 2.69 28.88 40.68
CA PHE A 28 3.08 28.03 39.56
C PHE A 28 1.94 27.08 39.23
N ARG A 29 1.68 26.87 37.95
CA ARG A 29 0.77 25.82 37.49
C ARG A 29 1.56 24.55 37.22
N ARG A 30 1.25 23.49 37.98
CA ARG A 30 1.76 22.13 37.74
C ARG A 30 0.60 21.16 37.75
N SER A 31 0.55 20.26 36.76
CA SER A 31 -0.54 19.28 36.59
C SER A 31 -1.95 19.91 36.68
N GLY A 32 -2.11 21.11 36.11
CA GLY A 32 -3.38 21.84 36.07
C GLY A 32 -3.72 22.66 37.33
N GLN A 33 -3.06 22.42 38.47
CA GLN A 33 -3.30 23.14 39.72
C GLN A 33 -2.36 24.35 39.86
N VAL A 34 -2.89 25.48 40.34
CA VAL A 34 -2.10 26.69 40.61
C VAL A 34 -1.81 26.77 42.10
N LEU A 35 -0.53 26.65 42.46
CA LEU A 35 -0.09 26.66 43.85
C LEU A 35 0.87 27.84 44.09
N PRO A 36 0.62 28.69 45.11
CA PRO A 36 1.59 29.69 45.52
C PRO A 36 2.82 29.01 46.15
N GLU A 37 4.01 29.44 45.75
CA GLU A 37 5.28 28.96 46.32
C GLU A 37 6.15 30.14 46.78
N GLY A 38 6.71 30.01 47.98
CA GLY A 38 7.55 31.04 48.62
C GLY A 38 6.79 32.01 49.54
N GLU A 39 7.56 32.72 50.38
CA GLU A 39 7.06 33.74 51.33
C GLU A 39 7.32 35.19 50.86
N GLU A 40 8.03 35.36 49.74
CA GLU A 40 8.40 36.68 49.20
C GLU A 40 7.34 37.22 48.22
N TYR A 41 7.12 38.54 48.26
CA TYR A 41 6.13 39.24 47.43
C TYR A 41 6.83 40.23 46.50
N LEU A 42 6.46 40.23 45.23
CA LEU A 42 6.91 41.25 44.28
C LEU A 42 6.06 42.53 44.41
N THR A 43 6.74 43.67 44.36
CA THR A 43 6.15 45.01 44.39
C THR A 43 5.70 45.43 42.99
N ALA A 44 4.77 46.39 42.92
CA ALA A 44 4.33 46.97 41.65
C ALA A 44 5.49 47.59 40.85
N GLN A 45 6.47 48.21 41.54
CA GLN A 45 7.64 48.81 40.90
C GLN A 45 8.55 47.77 40.24
N GLU A 46 8.75 46.61 40.87
CA GLU A 46 9.57 45.53 40.30
C GLU A 46 8.92 44.95 39.03
N ILE A 47 7.59 44.75 39.07
CA ILE A 47 6.84 44.23 37.92
C ILE A 47 6.84 45.24 36.76
N ASP A 48 6.61 46.53 37.04
CA ASP A 48 6.67 47.58 36.02
C ASP A 48 8.08 47.77 35.43
N ALA A 49 9.12 47.62 36.25
CA ALA A 49 10.50 47.70 35.79
C ALA A 49 10.82 46.56 34.82
N PHE A 50 10.41 45.33 35.14
CA PHE A 50 10.55 44.18 34.26
C PHE A 50 9.74 44.33 32.97
N ARG A 51 8.47 44.78 33.06
CA ARG A 51 7.65 45.06 31.88
C ARG A 51 8.32 46.01 30.90
N LYS A 52 8.89 47.12 31.40
CA LYS A 52 9.61 48.10 30.56
C LYS A 52 10.89 47.56 29.93
N GLN A 53 11.48 46.51 30.50
CA GLN A 53 12.60 45.80 29.88
C GLN A 53 12.14 44.89 28.74
N CYS A 54 10.96 44.27 28.88
CA CYS A 54 10.40 43.35 27.89
C CYS A 54 9.70 44.07 26.72
N LEU A 55 9.06 45.22 26.97
CA LEU A 55 8.22 45.90 26.00
C LEU A 55 8.93 47.07 25.30
N THR A 56 8.66 47.24 24.00
CA THR A 56 9.05 48.45 23.26
C THR A 56 8.18 49.64 23.65
N ALA A 57 8.63 50.86 23.36
CA ALA A 57 7.85 52.08 23.64
C ALA A 57 6.44 52.08 23.02
N LYS A 58 6.27 51.44 21.86
CA LYS A 58 4.95 51.28 21.21
C LYS A 58 4.09 50.25 21.94
N ALA A 59 4.67 49.11 22.32
CA ALA A 59 3.98 48.08 23.09
C ALA A 59 3.52 48.58 24.47
N GLU A 60 4.32 49.42 25.14
CA GLU A 60 3.94 50.08 26.40
C GLU A 60 2.71 50.99 26.24
N GLN A 61 2.62 51.74 25.14
CA GLN A 61 1.44 52.55 24.85
C GLN A 61 0.20 51.68 24.62
N GLU A 62 0.34 50.56 23.92
CA GLU A 62 -0.74 49.61 23.67
C GLU A 62 -1.19 48.90 24.97
N TYR A 63 -0.25 48.52 25.84
CA TYR A 63 -0.53 48.01 27.18
C TYR A 63 -1.36 49.02 27.99
N HIS A 64 -0.91 50.28 28.08
CA HIS A 64 -1.63 51.31 28.83
C HIS A 64 -3.01 51.66 28.24
N ALA A 65 -3.18 51.50 26.93
CA ALA A 65 -4.47 51.73 26.27
C ALA A 65 -5.46 50.56 26.47
N ARG A 66 -4.97 49.31 26.52
CA ARG A 66 -5.81 48.10 26.55
C ARG A 66 -5.88 47.40 27.91
N GLY A 67 -5.01 47.77 28.85
CA GLY A 67 -4.86 47.12 30.16
C GLY A 67 -4.22 45.73 30.11
N SER A 68 -3.76 45.27 28.94
CA SER A 68 -3.03 44.02 28.77
C SER A 68 -2.19 44.01 27.49
N TYR A 69 -1.13 43.20 27.46
CA TYR A 69 -0.26 43.03 26.31
C TYR A 69 0.47 41.68 26.33
N ASP A 70 0.44 40.95 25.20
CA ASP A 70 1.24 39.74 24.99
C ASP A 70 2.60 40.08 24.40
N SER A 71 3.65 39.47 24.94
CA SER A 71 5.04 39.65 24.49
C SER A 71 5.81 38.33 24.59
N ALA A 72 6.89 38.21 23.82
CA ALA A 72 7.87 37.14 23.98
C ALA A 72 9.16 37.71 24.57
N TYR A 73 9.77 36.99 25.50
CA TYR A 73 11.00 37.38 26.17
C TYR A 73 11.98 36.21 26.20
N THR A 74 13.24 36.47 25.89
CA THR A 74 14.30 35.45 25.92
C THR A 74 15.33 35.84 26.97
N LEU A 75 15.59 34.95 27.92
CA LEU A 75 16.65 35.12 28.92
C LEU A 75 18.02 35.10 28.24
N PRO A 76 19.05 35.71 28.84
CA PRO A 76 20.44 35.64 28.32
C PRO A 76 20.98 34.21 28.19
N THR A 77 20.42 33.27 28.95
CA THR A 77 20.69 31.82 28.90
C THR A 77 20.11 31.14 27.64
N GLY A 78 19.25 31.82 26.89
CA GLY A 78 18.61 31.33 25.66
C GLY A 78 17.19 30.76 25.86
N GLU A 79 16.72 30.70 27.10
CA GLU A 79 15.37 30.24 27.45
C GLU A 79 14.32 31.28 27.06
N ARG A 80 13.23 30.85 26.39
CA ARG A 80 12.20 31.75 25.88
C ARG A 80 10.91 31.59 26.68
N PHE A 81 10.22 32.71 26.90
CA PHE A 81 8.96 32.80 27.62
C PHE A 81 7.97 33.64 26.84
N ARG A 82 6.70 33.24 26.88
CA ARG A 82 5.58 34.12 26.54
C ARG A 82 5.11 34.82 27.80
N LEU A 83 5.03 36.14 27.75
CA LEU A 83 4.59 36.99 28.84
C LEU A 83 3.27 37.66 28.44
N ASN A 84 2.22 37.45 29.23
CA ASN A 84 1.03 38.29 29.17
C ASN A 84 1.08 39.26 30.34
N PHE A 85 1.30 40.54 30.07
CA PHE A 85 1.22 41.61 31.07
C PHE A 85 -0.22 42.08 31.18
N LEU A 86 -0.71 42.30 32.39
CA LEU A 86 -2.07 42.75 32.66
C LEU A 86 -2.16 43.63 33.91
N GLU A 87 -3.20 44.45 33.95
CA GLU A 87 -3.52 45.27 35.12
C GLU A 87 -4.58 44.57 35.97
N ALA A 88 -4.20 44.13 37.17
CA ALA A 88 -5.10 43.46 38.11
C ALA A 88 -5.59 44.44 39.19
N LEU A 89 -6.63 44.05 39.93
CA LEU A 89 -7.18 44.81 41.06
C LEU A 89 -6.13 45.14 42.14
N THR A 90 -5.10 44.29 42.29
CA THR A 90 -4.03 44.45 43.28
C THR A 90 -2.79 45.18 42.73
N GLY A 91 -2.82 45.62 41.47
CA GLY A 91 -1.71 46.28 40.78
C GLY A 91 -1.26 45.53 39.52
N PRO A 92 -0.11 45.89 38.93
CA PRO A 92 0.40 45.24 37.73
C PRO A 92 0.70 43.76 38.00
N ALA A 93 0.49 42.94 36.98
CA ALA A 93 0.67 41.50 37.02
C ALA A 93 1.15 40.98 35.66
N PHE A 94 1.73 39.79 35.65
CA PHE A 94 1.97 39.06 34.43
C PHE A 94 1.81 37.55 34.62
N VAL A 95 1.55 36.88 33.51
CA VAL A 95 1.61 35.43 33.40
C VAL A 95 2.74 35.09 32.43
N ALA A 96 3.69 34.27 32.89
CA ALA A 96 4.78 33.77 32.08
C ALA A 96 4.58 32.29 31.76
N ARG A 97 4.64 31.94 30.47
CA ARG A 97 4.61 30.56 29.99
C ARG A 97 5.97 30.22 29.37
N PRO A 98 6.69 29.21 29.87
CA PRO A 98 7.91 28.75 29.23
C PRO A 98 7.64 28.23 27.81
N VAL A 99 8.58 28.50 26.90
CA VAL A 99 8.61 27.94 25.55
C VAL A 99 9.71 26.88 25.52
N TYR A 100 9.32 25.63 25.32
CA TYR A 100 10.22 24.49 25.44
C TYR A 100 10.97 24.23 24.11
N PRO A 101 12.21 23.70 24.17
CA PRO A 101 12.92 23.26 22.98
C PRO A 101 12.21 22.04 22.37
N GLY A 102 11.93 22.08 21.08
CA GLY A 102 11.30 20.99 20.33
C GLY A 102 12.26 19.86 19.96
N GLU A 103 13.57 20.06 20.10
CA GLU A 103 14.63 19.10 19.76
C GLU A 103 14.59 17.81 20.59
N ALA A 104 14.06 17.90 21.81
CA ALA A 104 13.92 16.77 22.73
C ALA A 104 12.58 16.03 22.57
N LEU A 105 11.79 16.32 21.53
CA LEU A 105 10.49 15.67 21.34
C LEU A 105 10.63 14.50 20.36
N PHE A 106 10.82 13.29 20.90
CA PHE A 106 10.82 12.04 20.14
C PHE A 106 9.48 11.31 20.28
N PHE A 107 9.05 10.60 19.23
CA PHE A 107 7.75 9.92 19.22
C PHE A 107 7.64 8.88 20.34
N GLU A 108 8.72 8.12 20.56
CA GLU A 108 8.83 7.05 21.53
C GLU A 108 8.69 7.57 22.97
N GLU A 109 9.35 8.68 23.28
CA GLU A 109 9.32 9.32 24.61
C GLU A 109 7.93 9.89 24.93
N LEU A 110 7.21 10.33 23.90
CA LEU A 110 5.85 10.83 24.02
C LEU A 110 4.78 9.72 24.02
N GLY A 111 5.16 8.45 23.81
CA GLY A 111 4.22 7.34 23.68
C GLY A 111 3.36 7.41 22.41
N LEU A 112 3.88 8.05 21.35
CA LEU A 112 3.24 8.14 20.05
C LEU A 112 3.63 6.94 19.18
N PRO A 113 2.77 6.47 18.25
CA PRO A 113 3.08 5.35 17.36
C PRO A 113 4.10 5.75 16.30
N ALA A 114 5.38 5.62 16.66
CA ALA A 114 6.51 6.15 15.90
C ALA A 114 6.52 5.69 14.44
N ALA A 115 6.33 4.39 14.17
CA ALA A 115 6.35 3.86 12.80
C ALA A 115 5.32 4.52 11.89
N THR A 116 4.06 4.66 12.36
CA THR A 116 2.97 5.25 11.58
C THR A 116 3.19 6.75 11.34
N LEU A 117 3.64 7.49 12.35
CA LEU A 117 3.90 8.93 12.22
C LEU A 117 5.13 9.21 11.34
N ALA A 118 6.18 8.40 11.48
CA ALA A 118 7.38 8.45 10.65
C ALA A 118 7.03 8.23 9.17
N GLU A 119 6.19 7.24 8.87
CA GLU A 119 5.71 6.97 7.52
C GLU A 119 4.97 8.19 6.94
N MET A 120 4.07 8.81 7.70
CA MET A 120 3.40 10.05 7.27
C MET A 120 4.41 11.16 6.93
N CYS A 121 5.43 11.37 7.77
CA CYS A 121 6.47 12.39 7.58
C CYS A 121 7.36 12.14 6.35
N THR A 122 7.42 10.91 5.82
CA THR A 122 8.21 10.58 4.62
C THR A 122 7.57 11.08 3.32
N ASN A 123 6.28 11.43 3.36
CA ASN A 123 5.55 11.92 2.19
C ASN A 123 6.19 13.19 1.62
N LYS A 124 6.31 13.23 0.29
CA LYS A 124 6.83 14.40 -0.43
C LYS A 124 5.84 15.56 -0.41
N SER A 125 4.55 15.26 -0.50
CA SER A 125 3.48 16.24 -0.55
C SER A 125 2.18 15.69 0.03
N GLY A 126 1.26 16.58 0.35
CA GLY A 126 -0.06 16.26 0.89
C GLY A 126 -0.29 16.92 2.25
N ILE A 127 -1.43 16.63 2.89
CA ILE A 127 -1.84 17.26 4.14
C ILE A 127 -1.99 16.25 5.28
N ILE A 128 -1.38 16.56 6.41
CA ILE A 128 -1.52 15.84 7.69
C ILE A 128 -2.24 16.77 8.66
N ILE A 129 -3.34 16.28 9.25
CA ILE A 129 -4.19 17.08 10.15
C ILE A 129 -4.16 16.46 11.54
N VAL A 130 -3.68 17.21 12.53
CA VAL A 130 -3.70 16.81 13.94
C VAL A 130 -4.88 17.49 14.63
N VAL A 131 -5.79 16.70 15.19
CA VAL A 131 -7.01 17.20 15.84
C VAL A 131 -7.12 16.75 17.29
N GLY A 132 -8.00 17.40 18.03
CA GLY A 132 -8.20 17.20 19.46
C GLY A 132 -8.65 18.48 20.14
N SER A 133 -9.16 18.35 21.37
CA SER A 133 -9.57 19.51 22.19
C SER A 133 -8.38 20.39 22.60
N THR A 134 -8.66 21.57 23.12
CA THR A 134 -7.63 22.42 23.73
C THR A 134 -6.92 21.67 24.86
N GLY A 135 -5.59 21.68 24.86
CA GLY A 135 -4.79 20.97 25.86
C GLY A 135 -4.66 19.46 25.61
N SER A 136 -5.11 18.93 24.46
CA SER A 136 -4.93 17.51 24.15
C SER A 136 -3.50 17.13 23.74
N GLY A 137 -2.59 18.09 23.59
CA GLY A 137 -1.19 17.86 23.18
C GLY A 137 -0.94 17.91 21.67
N LYS A 138 -1.84 18.50 20.88
CA LYS A 138 -1.69 18.64 19.40
C LYS A 138 -0.37 19.30 19.01
N SER A 139 -0.05 20.43 19.64
CA SER A 139 1.17 21.18 19.34
C SER A 139 2.43 20.38 19.67
N THR A 140 2.38 19.55 20.73
CA THR A 140 3.48 18.65 21.10
C THR A 140 3.69 17.58 20.03
N THR A 141 2.61 16.96 19.52
CA THR A 141 2.68 15.98 18.43
C THR A 141 3.18 16.63 17.13
N LEU A 142 2.69 17.82 16.80
CA LEU A 142 3.15 18.59 15.64
C LEU A 142 4.63 18.95 15.76
N ALA A 143 5.09 19.40 16.92
CA ALA A 143 6.50 19.67 17.18
C ALA A 143 7.37 18.42 17.10
N ALA A 144 6.90 17.27 17.60
CA ALA A 144 7.60 15.99 17.43
C ALA A 144 7.73 15.57 15.96
N MET A 145 6.70 15.82 15.14
CA MET A 145 6.77 15.58 13.70
C MET A 145 7.77 16.51 13.01
N VAL A 146 7.81 17.80 13.36
CA VAL A 146 8.82 18.73 12.87
C VAL A 146 10.22 18.28 13.29
N ASN A 147 10.40 17.85 14.54
CA ASN A 147 11.66 17.35 15.05
C ASN A 147 12.13 16.11 14.29
N TYR A 148 11.24 15.15 14.05
CA TYR A 148 11.52 13.96 13.24
C TYR A 148 11.97 14.35 11.83
N ILE A 149 11.27 15.30 11.18
CA ILE A 149 11.65 15.73 9.83
C ILE A 149 13.02 16.42 9.84
N ASN A 150 13.27 17.29 10.81
CA ASN A 150 14.52 18.02 10.98
C ASN A 150 15.73 17.12 11.23
N HIS A 151 15.53 15.93 11.81
CA HIS A 151 16.59 14.94 12.03
C HIS A 151 16.81 14.01 10.84
N ASN A 152 15.78 13.70 10.06
CA ASN A 152 15.85 12.60 9.08
C ASN A 152 15.93 13.06 7.62
N PHE A 153 15.72 14.35 7.34
CA PHE A 153 15.72 14.88 5.98
C PHE A 153 16.54 16.16 5.85
N ASN A 154 16.79 16.57 4.60
CA ASN A 154 17.41 17.85 4.25
C ASN A 154 16.37 18.70 3.52
N LYS A 155 15.52 19.39 4.28
CA LYS A 155 14.36 20.14 3.78
C LYS A 155 14.35 21.57 4.33
N HIS A 156 13.61 22.45 3.67
CA HIS A 156 13.22 23.74 4.23
C HIS A 156 11.85 23.63 4.90
N ILE A 157 11.82 23.83 6.21
CA ILE A 157 10.61 23.80 7.04
C ILE A 157 10.21 25.23 7.39
N ILE A 158 8.98 25.63 7.07
CA ILE A 158 8.42 26.92 7.52
C ILE A 158 7.25 26.65 8.46
N THR A 159 7.29 27.20 9.68
CA THR A 159 6.16 27.17 10.61
C THR A 159 5.48 28.53 10.68
N ILE A 160 4.15 28.53 10.78
CA ILE A 160 3.31 29.72 10.96
C ILE A 160 2.40 29.45 12.15
N GLU A 161 2.61 30.14 13.26
CA GLU A 161 2.01 29.83 14.56
C GLU A 161 1.51 31.11 15.25
N ASP A 162 0.53 30.96 16.16
CA ASP A 162 -0.04 32.06 16.94
C ASP A 162 -0.38 31.59 18.37
N PRO A 163 0.58 31.63 19.31
CA PRO A 163 2.01 31.94 19.15
C PRO A 163 2.86 30.68 18.87
N ILE A 164 4.18 30.83 18.75
CA ILE A 164 5.11 29.69 18.70
C ILE A 164 5.14 28.99 20.07
N GLU A 165 4.87 27.68 20.10
CA GLU A 165 4.86 26.90 21.35
C GLU A 165 6.16 26.13 21.61
N PHE A 166 6.86 25.72 20.55
CA PHE A 166 8.13 24.99 20.63
C PHE A 166 9.16 25.63 19.73
N LEU A 167 10.39 25.76 20.23
CA LEU A 167 11.51 26.27 19.44
C LEU A 167 12.26 25.12 18.75
N HIS A 168 12.45 25.23 17.44
CA HIS A 168 13.24 24.29 16.65
C HIS A 168 14.47 24.99 16.09
N ARG A 169 15.67 24.51 16.43
CA ARG A 169 16.90 24.94 15.77
C ARG A 169 17.18 24.09 14.54
N ASP A 170 18.04 24.62 13.67
CA ASP A 170 18.51 23.90 12.49
C ASP A 170 19.36 22.68 12.91
N ILE A 171 19.02 21.50 12.36
CA ILE A 171 19.79 20.26 12.52
C ILE A 171 20.25 19.79 11.15
N ASN A 172 19.40 19.08 10.41
CA ASN A 172 19.61 18.74 9.00
C ASN A 172 18.73 19.58 8.07
N CYS A 173 17.61 20.11 8.59
CA CYS A 173 16.73 21.03 7.88
C CYS A 173 17.04 22.49 8.22
N LEU A 174 16.68 23.38 7.31
CA LEU A 174 16.55 24.82 7.59
C LEU A 174 15.15 25.07 8.17
N VAL A 175 15.05 25.62 9.39
CA VAL A 175 13.77 25.83 10.07
C VAL A 175 13.48 27.32 10.26
N THR A 176 12.45 27.81 9.58
CA THR A 176 11.98 29.20 9.69
C THR A 176 10.65 29.24 10.44
N GLN A 177 10.65 29.70 11.70
CA GLN A 177 9.41 29.82 12.49
C GLN A 177 8.85 31.25 12.46
N ARG A 178 7.56 31.39 12.17
CA ARG A 178 6.84 32.67 12.11
C ARG A 178 5.76 32.73 13.16
N GLU A 179 5.87 33.72 14.03
CA GLU A 179 4.83 34.06 14.99
C GLU A 179 3.93 35.17 14.40
N LEU A 180 2.62 34.95 14.38
CA LEU A 180 1.69 35.98 13.97
C LEU A 180 1.48 36.99 15.10
N ASN A 181 1.77 38.26 14.83
CA ASN A 181 1.47 39.34 15.77
C ASN A 181 -0.01 39.73 15.66
N SER A 182 -0.67 39.92 16.80
CA SER A 182 -2.11 40.20 16.95
C SER A 182 -2.70 41.41 16.18
N SER A 183 -1.90 42.17 15.43
CA SER A 183 -2.29 43.47 14.88
C SER A 183 -2.26 43.63 13.35
N THR A 184 -1.69 42.73 12.53
CA THR A 184 -1.50 43.06 11.09
C THR A 184 -1.51 41.95 10.03
N THR A 185 -1.35 40.66 10.35
CA THR A 185 -1.15 39.63 9.31
C THR A 185 -1.99 38.39 9.58
N SER A 186 -2.81 37.98 8.61
CA SER A 186 -3.62 36.76 8.69
C SER A 186 -2.78 35.51 8.42
N PHE A 187 -3.23 34.33 8.88
CA PHE A 187 -2.60 33.04 8.54
C PHE A 187 -2.48 32.84 7.03
N SER A 188 -3.54 33.17 6.27
CA SER A 188 -3.53 33.01 4.82
C SER A 188 -2.50 33.91 4.12
N ASP A 189 -2.28 35.14 4.59
CA ASP A 189 -1.27 36.04 4.02
C ASP A 189 0.15 35.58 4.33
N ALA A 190 0.40 35.16 5.57
CA ALA A 190 1.68 34.59 5.97
C ALA A 190 2.01 33.31 5.18
N LEU A 191 1.01 32.47 4.92
CA LEU A 191 1.14 31.24 4.14
C LEU A 191 1.42 31.53 2.66
N ARG A 192 0.72 32.49 2.05
CA ARG A 192 1.01 32.93 0.67
C ARG A 192 2.43 33.48 0.52
N ALA A 193 2.93 34.19 1.53
CA ALA A 193 4.30 34.66 1.55
C ALA A 193 5.29 33.49 1.67
N ALA A 194 5.04 32.56 2.59
CA ALA A 194 5.86 31.37 2.80
C ALA A 194 6.05 30.53 1.51
N LEU A 195 5.00 30.39 0.69
CA LEU A 195 5.09 29.66 -0.59
C LEU A 195 6.10 30.26 -1.59
N ARG A 196 6.53 31.52 -1.42
CA ARG A 196 7.54 32.16 -2.27
C ARG A 196 8.97 31.96 -1.77
N GLU A 197 9.14 31.26 -0.66
CA GLU A 197 10.43 31.05 0.02
C GLU A 197 10.97 29.65 -0.21
N SER A 198 10.43 28.94 -1.20
CA SER A 198 10.79 27.56 -1.55
C SER A 198 10.77 26.61 -0.34
N PRO A 199 9.65 26.50 0.40
CA PRO A 199 9.51 25.50 1.45
C PRO A 199 9.34 24.10 0.86
N ASP A 200 9.78 23.07 1.57
CA ASP A 200 9.40 21.67 1.32
C ASP A 200 8.26 21.25 2.27
N VAL A 201 8.31 21.74 3.50
CA VAL A 201 7.34 21.46 4.56
C VAL A 201 6.77 22.75 5.11
N ILE A 202 5.45 22.83 5.20
CA ILE A 202 4.74 23.98 5.75
C ILE A 202 3.92 23.51 6.95
N VAL A 203 4.15 24.15 8.09
CA VAL A 203 3.43 23.87 9.32
C VAL A 203 2.53 25.04 9.65
N ILE A 204 1.24 24.79 9.78
CA ILE A 204 0.24 25.82 10.07
C ILE A 204 -0.35 25.49 11.44
N GLY A 205 -0.13 26.36 12.42
CA GLY A 205 -0.54 26.15 13.81
C GLY A 205 -2.02 25.76 13.91
N GLU A 206 -2.91 26.43 13.17
CA GLU A 206 -4.33 26.07 13.13
C GLU A 206 -5.02 26.56 11.85
N MET A 207 -5.90 25.73 11.27
CA MET A 207 -6.84 26.18 10.22
C MET A 207 -8.17 26.60 10.84
N ARG A 208 -8.44 27.92 10.82
CA ARG A 208 -9.68 28.51 11.39
C ARG A 208 -10.68 28.99 10.35
N ASP A 209 -10.21 29.40 9.19
CA ASP A 209 -10.99 30.07 8.16
C ASP A 209 -10.80 29.44 6.77
N MET A 210 -11.75 29.77 5.89
CA MET A 210 -11.81 29.27 4.52
C MET A 210 -10.56 29.63 3.70
N ASP A 211 -10.04 30.85 3.87
CA ASP A 211 -8.88 31.33 3.10
C ASP A 211 -7.61 30.54 3.44
N THR A 212 -7.40 30.25 4.73
CA THR A 212 -6.25 29.47 5.22
C THR A 212 -6.32 28.04 4.72
N VAL A 213 -7.50 27.39 4.81
CA VAL A 213 -7.71 26.03 4.30
C VAL A 213 -7.46 25.96 2.79
N GLN A 214 -7.97 26.94 2.03
CA GLN A 214 -7.82 26.94 0.58
C GLN A 214 -6.36 27.01 0.14
N VAL A 215 -5.57 27.88 0.78
CA VAL A 215 -4.14 28.01 0.47
C VAL A 215 -3.36 26.77 0.95
N ALA A 216 -3.72 26.18 2.09
CA ALA A 216 -3.11 24.95 2.60
C ALA A 216 -3.34 23.76 1.67
N LEU A 217 -4.57 23.56 1.18
CA LEU A 217 -4.90 22.50 0.22
C LEU A 217 -4.18 22.71 -1.11
N ALA A 218 -4.14 23.94 -1.62
CA ALA A 218 -3.40 24.26 -2.83
C ALA A 218 -1.89 23.95 -2.67
N ALA A 219 -1.28 24.30 -1.54
CA ALA A 219 0.11 23.98 -1.23
C ALA A 219 0.35 22.46 -1.20
N ALA A 220 -0.53 21.71 -0.52
CA ALA A 220 -0.48 20.26 -0.40
C ALA A 220 -0.55 19.55 -1.77
N MET A 221 -1.43 20.02 -2.66
CA MET A 221 -1.58 19.47 -4.01
C MET A 221 -0.46 19.89 -4.97
N THR A 222 0.25 20.98 -4.68
CA THR A 222 1.31 21.54 -5.54
C THR A 222 2.72 21.10 -5.13
N GLY A 223 2.83 20.05 -4.31
CA GLY A 223 4.11 19.39 -4.03
C GLY A 223 4.70 19.66 -2.65
N HIS A 224 3.97 20.31 -1.74
CA HIS A 224 4.44 20.60 -0.38
C HIS A 224 3.82 19.61 0.62
N LEU A 225 4.56 19.24 1.66
CA LEU A 225 3.98 18.55 2.81
C LEU A 225 3.43 19.60 3.79
N VAL A 226 2.13 19.58 4.02
CA VAL A 226 1.44 20.51 4.92
C VAL A 226 1.05 19.77 6.20
N ILE A 227 1.46 20.28 7.35
CA ILE A 227 1.08 19.74 8.67
C ILE A 227 0.30 20.83 9.40
N THR A 228 -0.88 20.51 9.91
CA THR A 228 -1.72 21.52 10.55
C THR A 228 -2.62 20.96 11.64
N THR A 229 -3.31 21.84 12.37
CA THR A 229 -4.29 21.45 13.37
C THR A 229 -5.69 21.99 13.11
N VAL A 230 -6.69 21.25 13.58
CA VAL A 230 -8.11 21.64 13.59
C VAL A 230 -8.70 21.24 14.94
N HIS A 231 -9.55 22.08 15.55
CA HIS A 231 -10.22 21.74 16.81
C HIS A 231 -11.48 20.91 16.58
N THR A 232 -11.32 19.60 16.49
CA THR A 232 -12.41 18.60 16.51
C THR A 232 -12.06 17.44 17.45
N GLY A 233 -13.06 16.64 17.81
CA GLY A 233 -12.90 15.55 18.79
C GLY A 233 -12.45 14.22 18.20
N ASP A 234 -12.58 14.04 16.88
CA ASP A 234 -12.24 12.81 16.15
C ASP A 234 -11.90 13.09 14.67
N THR A 235 -11.46 12.04 13.98
CA THR A 235 -10.94 12.11 12.60
C THR A 235 -12.03 12.40 11.56
N VAL A 236 -13.24 11.89 11.74
CA VAL A 236 -14.36 12.07 10.81
C VAL A 236 -14.92 13.49 10.92
N GLN A 237 -15.13 13.98 12.14
CA GLN A 237 -15.56 15.35 12.40
C GLN A 237 -14.55 16.38 11.88
N ALA A 238 -13.26 16.05 11.86
CA ALA A 238 -12.23 16.94 11.29
C ALA A 238 -12.52 17.24 9.81
N ILE A 239 -12.88 16.21 9.04
CA ILE A 239 -13.19 16.32 7.62
C ILE A 239 -14.48 17.14 7.43
N GLU A 240 -15.54 16.81 8.17
CA GLU A 240 -16.79 17.58 8.14
C GLU A 240 -16.54 19.05 8.46
N ARG A 241 -15.76 19.34 9.50
CA ARG A 241 -15.44 20.71 9.93
C ARG A 241 -14.73 21.51 8.85
N VAL A 242 -13.73 20.91 8.18
CA VAL A 242 -13.00 21.58 7.09
C VAL A 242 -13.92 21.86 5.91
N VAL A 243 -14.77 20.89 5.54
CA VAL A 243 -15.72 21.04 4.42
C VAL A 243 -16.83 22.04 4.74
N ASP A 244 -17.32 22.07 5.97
CA ASP A 244 -18.44 22.92 6.40
C ASP A 244 -18.08 24.42 6.52
N LEU A 245 -16.78 24.77 6.48
CA LEU A 245 -16.33 26.16 6.33
C LEU A 245 -16.76 26.76 4.98
N TYR A 246 -17.07 25.92 4.00
CA TYR A 246 -17.42 26.36 2.64
C TYR A 246 -18.95 26.39 2.41
N PRO A 247 -19.42 27.29 1.54
CA PRO A 247 -20.79 27.29 1.03
C PRO A 247 -21.16 25.94 0.40
N GLU A 248 -22.44 25.56 0.48
CA GLU A 248 -22.94 24.23 0.09
C GLU A 248 -22.53 23.84 -1.33
N GLU A 249 -22.55 24.80 -2.26
CA GLU A 249 -22.17 24.63 -3.67
C GLU A 249 -20.69 24.27 -3.90
N GLN A 250 -19.80 24.55 -2.93
CA GLN A 250 -18.36 24.27 -3.03
C GLN A 250 -17.94 23.04 -2.23
N ARG A 251 -18.80 22.51 -1.36
CA ARG A 251 -18.44 21.43 -0.41
C ARG A 251 -17.95 20.16 -1.08
N LEU A 252 -18.56 19.75 -2.19
CA LEU A 252 -18.13 18.55 -2.92
C LEU A 252 -16.75 18.73 -3.54
N GLN A 253 -16.47 19.92 -4.11
CA GLN A 253 -15.16 20.21 -4.69
C GLN A 253 -14.08 20.20 -3.61
N ILE A 254 -14.32 20.90 -2.49
CA ILE A 254 -13.36 20.95 -1.38
C ILE A 254 -13.16 19.59 -0.72
N ALA A 255 -14.21 18.78 -0.61
CA ALA A 255 -14.10 17.42 -0.12
C ALA A 255 -13.21 16.56 -1.04
N SER A 256 -13.38 16.68 -2.36
CA SER A 256 -12.51 16.02 -3.34
C SER A 256 -11.06 16.50 -3.24
N ASP A 257 -10.83 17.81 -3.15
CA ASP A 257 -9.49 18.38 -3.02
C ASP A 257 -8.80 17.94 -1.72
N LEU A 258 -9.53 17.96 -0.60
CA LEU A 258 -9.07 17.43 0.68
C LEU A 258 -8.75 15.94 0.58
N GLY A 259 -9.63 15.13 -0.02
CA GLY A 259 -9.42 13.71 -0.24
C GLY A 259 -8.15 13.42 -1.05
N ASN A 260 -7.95 14.15 -2.15
CA ASN A 260 -6.76 13.99 -3.00
C ASN A 260 -5.46 14.36 -2.25
N ALA A 261 -5.49 15.44 -1.49
CA ALA A 261 -4.36 15.93 -0.71
C ALA A 261 -4.06 15.10 0.55
N LEU A 262 -5.03 14.34 1.08
CA LEU A 262 -4.93 13.73 2.41
C LEU A 262 -3.80 12.70 2.52
N VAL A 263 -2.91 12.90 3.49
CA VAL A 263 -1.93 11.90 3.94
C VAL A 263 -2.49 11.14 5.14
N GLY A 264 -3.05 11.86 6.11
CA GLY A 264 -3.73 11.28 7.26
C GLY A 264 -4.24 12.29 8.27
N ILE A 265 -5.08 11.82 9.18
CA ILE A 265 -5.64 12.60 10.30
C ILE A 265 -5.32 11.88 11.60
N ILE A 266 -4.79 12.62 12.56
CA ILE A 266 -4.42 12.13 13.88
C ILE A 266 -5.30 12.85 14.90
N ALA A 267 -6.26 12.17 15.48
CA ALA A 267 -7.07 12.71 16.58
C ALA A 267 -6.47 12.29 17.92
N GLN A 268 -6.25 13.25 18.82
CA GLN A 268 -5.54 13.04 20.07
C GLN A 268 -6.37 13.42 21.29
N ARG A 269 -6.31 12.57 22.32
CA ARG A 269 -6.86 12.82 23.66
C ARG A 269 -5.82 12.45 24.71
N LEU A 270 -5.80 13.17 25.84
CA LEU A 270 -4.95 12.82 26.98
C LEU A 270 -5.75 12.01 28.00
N VAL A 271 -5.20 10.90 28.46
CA VAL A 271 -5.81 10.00 29.45
C VAL A 271 -4.91 9.96 30.69
N PRO A 272 -5.45 10.07 31.92
CA PRO A 272 -4.65 10.01 33.15
C PRO A 272 -3.88 8.70 33.30
N ARG A 273 -2.62 8.78 33.74
CA ARG A 273 -1.78 7.62 34.04
C ARG A 273 -2.28 6.86 35.26
N ALA A 274 -2.09 5.54 35.27
CA ALA A 274 -2.46 4.68 36.39
C ALA A 274 -1.69 5.01 37.69
N ASP A 275 -0.46 5.52 37.56
CA ASP A 275 0.38 5.95 38.69
C ASP A 275 0.01 7.32 39.28
N GLY A 276 -0.94 8.03 38.65
CA GLY A 276 -1.36 9.37 39.03
C GLY A 276 -0.40 10.50 38.64
N ASN A 277 0.73 10.19 37.98
CA ASN A 277 1.79 11.14 37.65
C ASN A 277 1.77 11.54 36.17
N GLY A 278 0.71 12.25 35.78
CA GLY A 278 0.59 12.86 34.44
C GLY A 278 -0.39 12.16 33.52
N MET A 279 -0.19 12.30 32.21
CA MET A 279 -1.12 11.86 31.18
C MET A 279 -0.42 11.01 30.10
N PHE A 280 -1.17 10.16 29.40
CA PHE A 280 -0.77 9.48 28.16
C PHE A 280 -1.61 9.96 26.98
N PRO A 281 -1.02 10.15 25.78
CA PRO A 281 -1.81 10.40 24.58
C PRO A 281 -2.44 9.11 24.06
N ALA A 282 -3.77 9.12 23.91
CA ALA A 282 -4.50 8.14 23.11
C ALA A 282 -4.77 8.75 21.72
N LEU A 283 -4.38 8.04 20.66
CA LEU A 283 -4.52 8.50 19.28
C LEU A 283 -5.50 7.65 18.49
N GLU A 284 -6.39 8.31 17.77
CA GLU A 284 -7.10 7.75 16.63
C GLU A 284 -6.42 8.22 15.34
N ILE A 285 -6.14 7.31 14.42
CA ILE A 285 -5.37 7.57 13.20
C ILE A 285 -6.14 7.06 11.99
N LEU A 286 -6.48 7.99 11.09
CA LEU A 286 -7.08 7.72 9.78
C LEU A 286 -6.04 8.00 8.69
N LEU A 287 -5.67 6.98 7.90
CA LEU A 287 -4.69 7.13 6.81
C LEU A 287 -5.36 7.42 5.47
N GLY A 288 -4.73 8.28 4.66
CA GLY A 288 -5.17 8.67 3.31
C GLY A 288 -4.99 7.56 2.26
N THR A 289 -5.52 6.36 2.52
CA THR A 289 -5.56 5.26 1.54
C THR A 289 -6.46 5.60 0.35
N PRO A 290 -6.31 4.97 -0.83
CA PRO A 290 -7.18 5.25 -1.99
C PRO A 290 -8.68 5.17 -1.66
N THR A 291 -9.09 4.21 -0.84
CA THR A 291 -10.47 4.07 -0.35
C THR A 291 -10.87 5.27 0.51
N VAL A 292 -10.05 5.65 1.51
CA VAL A 292 -10.34 6.80 2.36
C VAL A 292 -10.42 8.09 1.54
N LYS A 293 -9.47 8.33 0.62
CA LYS A 293 -9.47 9.51 -0.26
C LYS A 293 -10.77 9.63 -1.06
N LYS A 294 -11.23 8.50 -1.61
CA LYS A 294 -12.51 8.44 -2.33
C LYS A 294 -13.70 8.73 -1.41
N LEU A 295 -13.77 8.08 -0.24
CA LEU A 295 -14.86 8.27 0.72
C LEU A 295 -14.93 9.73 1.24
N VAL A 296 -13.78 10.37 1.42
CA VAL A 296 -13.71 11.81 1.75
C VAL A 296 -14.27 12.64 0.61
N GLY A 297 -13.85 12.39 -0.64
CA GLY A 297 -14.36 13.10 -1.82
C GLY A 297 -15.87 12.94 -2.04
N ASP A 298 -16.39 11.74 -1.81
CA ASP A 298 -17.81 11.40 -1.92
C ASP A 298 -18.63 11.88 -0.69
N ARG A 299 -17.96 12.40 0.35
CA ARG A 299 -18.53 12.82 1.64
C ARG A 299 -19.31 11.71 2.37
N ASP A 300 -18.92 10.44 2.20
CA ASP A 300 -19.54 9.32 2.91
C ASP A 300 -18.90 9.09 4.28
N MET A 301 -19.31 9.92 5.26
CA MET A 301 -18.76 9.90 6.62
C MET A 301 -19.08 8.60 7.37
N ARG A 302 -20.18 7.92 7.01
CA ARG A 302 -20.55 6.65 7.63
C ARG A 302 -19.60 5.55 7.17
N ALA A 303 -19.39 5.43 5.86
CA ALA A 303 -18.43 4.47 5.31
C ALA A 303 -17.00 4.79 5.78
N LEU A 304 -16.66 6.07 5.97
CA LEU A 304 -15.37 6.47 6.52
C LEU A 304 -15.14 5.95 7.95
N ALA A 305 -16.15 6.06 8.82
CA ALA A 305 -16.09 5.53 10.18
C ALA A 305 -15.96 3.99 10.18
N GLU A 306 -16.59 3.30 9.22
CA GLU A 306 -16.43 1.85 9.05
C GLU A 306 -15.04 1.48 8.51
N ALA A 307 -14.50 2.26 7.56
CA ALA A 307 -13.16 2.08 7.03
C ALA A 307 -12.10 2.25 8.12
N LEU A 308 -12.24 3.25 9.00
CA LEU A 308 -11.37 3.44 10.16
C LEU A 308 -11.38 2.23 11.10
N LYS A 309 -12.56 1.65 11.36
CA LYS A 309 -12.70 0.46 12.22
C LYS A 309 -12.05 -0.79 11.62
N ARG A 310 -12.17 -1.00 10.30
CA ARG A 310 -11.62 -2.17 9.60
C ARG A 310 -10.16 -1.99 9.17
N GLY A 311 -9.68 -0.75 9.11
CA GLY A 311 -8.36 -0.38 8.58
C GLY A 311 -7.17 -0.70 9.49
N GLY A 312 -7.35 -1.49 10.54
CA GLY A 312 -6.30 -1.86 11.50
C GLY A 312 -5.06 -2.45 10.83
N SER A 313 -5.24 -3.28 9.79
CA SER A 313 -4.15 -3.88 9.02
C SER A 313 -3.35 -2.88 8.18
N SER A 314 -3.94 -1.73 7.87
CA SER A 314 -3.29 -0.65 7.12
C SER A 314 -2.59 0.34 8.05
N GLY A 315 -2.59 0.11 9.37
CA GLY A 315 -2.03 1.04 10.36
C GLY A 315 -3.02 2.07 10.90
N MET A 316 -4.32 1.97 10.57
CA MET A 316 -5.34 2.83 11.18
C MET A 316 -5.66 2.38 12.61
N ILE A 317 -6.02 3.33 13.47
CA ILE A 317 -6.25 3.08 14.89
C ILE A 317 -7.50 3.83 15.31
N THR A 318 -8.44 3.17 16.00
CA THR A 318 -9.61 3.84 16.62
C THR A 318 -9.27 4.29 18.04
N PHE A 319 -9.96 5.30 18.57
CA PHE A 319 -9.80 5.71 19.97
C PHE A 319 -10.03 4.55 20.95
N THR A 320 -11.10 3.77 20.76
CA THR A 320 -11.43 2.64 21.64
C THR A 320 -10.26 1.65 21.68
N ARG A 321 -9.63 1.37 20.54
CA ARG A 321 -8.50 0.44 20.45
C ARG A 321 -7.22 1.00 21.05
N ALA A 322 -6.92 2.28 20.83
CA ALA A 322 -5.76 2.93 21.46
C ALA A 322 -5.88 2.92 22.99
N ILE A 323 -7.06 3.26 23.52
CA ILE A 323 -7.32 3.26 24.96
C ILE A 323 -7.28 1.84 25.53
N PHE A 324 -7.83 0.86 24.82
CA PHE A 324 -7.74 -0.55 25.21
C PHE A 324 -6.29 -1.04 25.33
N ARG A 325 -5.41 -0.68 24.37
CA ARG A 325 -3.98 -1.01 24.44
C ARG A 325 -3.31 -0.37 25.65
N LEU A 326 -3.51 0.93 25.88
CA LEU A 326 -2.97 1.63 27.06
C LEU A 326 -3.41 0.97 28.37
N TYR A 327 -4.65 0.51 28.46
CA TYR A 327 -5.14 -0.22 29.63
C TYR A 327 -4.48 -1.60 29.76
N LYS A 328 -4.43 -2.37 28.66
CA LYS A 328 -3.84 -3.72 28.64
C LYS A 328 -2.36 -3.70 29.05
N ASP A 329 -1.63 -2.67 28.63
CA ASP A 329 -0.21 -2.48 28.92
C ASP A 329 0.04 -1.88 30.31
N GLY A 330 -1.03 -1.60 31.09
CA GLY A 330 -0.95 -1.11 32.47
C GLY A 330 -0.66 0.38 32.61
N PHE A 331 -0.69 1.15 31.51
CA PHE A 331 -0.41 2.59 31.53
C PHE A 331 -1.55 3.43 32.12
N ILE A 332 -2.80 2.97 31.99
CA ILE A 332 -3.99 3.66 32.49
C ILE A 332 -4.89 2.72 33.30
N SER A 333 -5.69 3.27 34.21
CA SER A 333 -6.67 2.48 34.98
C SER A 333 -7.92 2.15 34.14
N LEU A 334 -8.67 1.12 34.55
CA LEU A 334 -9.94 0.77 33.90
C LEU A 334 -10.97 1.91 33.99
N ASP A 335 -10.98 2.64 35.10
CA ASP A 335 -11.86 3.79 35.29
C ASP A 335 -11.51 4.91 34.30
N ALA A 336 -10.22 5.24 34.18
CA ALA A 336 -9.75 6.22 33.20
C ALA A 336 -10.06 5.79 31.75
N ALA A 337 -9.92 4.49 31.43
CA ALA A 337 -10.28 3.95 30.13
C ALA A 337 -11.79 4.10 29.82
N ASN A 338 -12.68 3.77 30.77
CA ASN A 338 -14.13 3.90 30.62
C ASN A 338 -14.61 5.35 30.48
N GLU A 339 -13.88 6.31 31.04
CA GLU A 339 -14.15 7.74 30.88
C GLU A 339 -13.66 8.30 29.54
N ALA A 340 -12.56 7.76 28.99
CA ALA A 340 -11.94 8.26 27.78
C ALA A 340 -12.57 7.74 26.46
N VAL A 341 -13.18 6.55 26.47
CA VAL A 341 -13.77 5.95 25.26
C VAL A 341 -15.09 6.59 24.86
N SER A 342 -15.30 6.72 23.54
CA SER A 342 -16.56 7.20 22.97
C SER A 342 -17.68 6.15 23.06
N ASN A 343 -17.34 4.85 23.09
CA ASN A 343 -18.28 3.74 23.19
C ASN A 343 -17.82 2.74 24.28
N ARG A 344 -18.50 2.77 25.43
CA ARG A 344 -18.19 1.88 26.56
C ARG A 344 -18.50 0.42 26.27
N ASP A 345 -19.57 0.15 25.51
CA ASP A 345 -19.95 -1.24 25.20
C ASP A 345 -18.91 -1.91 24.30
N GLU A 346 -18.34 -1.17 23.35
CA GLU A 346 -17.23 -1.62 22.51
C GLU A 346 -15.97 -1.94 23.33
N LEU A 347 -15.61 -1.07 24.29
CA LEU A 347 -14.49 -1.34 25.21
C LEU A 347 -14.76 -2.57 26.07
N GLN A 348 -15.97 -2.73 26.61
CA GLN A 348 -16.35 -3.90 27.42
C GLN A 348 -16.32 -5.20 26.63
N LEU A 349 -16.70 -5.15 25.35
CA LEU A 349 -16.58 -6.28 24.43
C LEU A 349 -15.10 -6.65 24.21
N MET A 350 -14.23 -5.67 23.95
CA MET A 350 -12.77 -5.88 23.83
C MET A 350 -12.16 -6.48 25.10
N LEU A 351 -12.53 -5.97 26.28
CA LEU A 351 -12.08 -6.47 27.59
C LEU A 351 -12.51 -7.92 27.86
N ARG A 352 -13.64 -8.35 27.30
CA ARG A 352 -14.14 -9.73 27.39
C ARG A 352 -13.53 -10.66 26.33
N GLY A 353 -12.55 -10.17 25.56
CA GLY A 353 -11.94 -10.90 24.44
C GLY A 353 -12.90 -11.10 23.26
N MET A 354 -14.03 -10.39 23.23
CA MET A 354 -15.03 -10.42 22.18
C MET A 354 -14.84 -9.19 21.28
N GLU A 355 -13.75 -9.14 20.52
CA GLU A 355 -13.62 -8.14 19.46
C GLU A 355 -14.64 -8.44 18.35
N SER A 356 -15.51 -7.47 18.06
CA SER A 356 -16.38 -7.53 16.89
C SER A 356 -15.54 -7.33 15.63
N GLY A 357 -15.18 -8.43 14.99
CA GLY A 357 -14.67 -8.45 13.62
C GLY A 357 -13.19 -8.10 13.48
N VAL A 358 -12.46 -9.04 12.89
CA VAL A 358 -11.15 -8.89 12.23
C VAL A 358 -9.89 -8.89 13.12
N ASP A 359 -9.89 -8.38 14.35
CA ASP A 359 -8.62 -8.22 15.10
C ASP A 359 -8.37 -9.15 16.31
N SER A 360 -9.32 -10.04 16.64
CA SER A 360 -9.15 -11.05 17.70
C SER A 360 -8.06 -12.09 17.39
N PHE A 361 -7.43 -12.02 16.22
CA PHE A 361 -6.43 -12.96 15.75
C PHE A 361 -4.98 -12.56 16.08
N ALA A 362 -4.72 -11.32 16.51
CA ALA A 362 -3.36 -10.83 16.76
C ALA A 362 -3.01 -10.70 18.26
N SER A 363 -3.97 -10.77 19.17
CA SER A 363 -3.77 -10.40 20.58
C SER A 363 -3.56 -11.56 21.55
N GLN A 364 -3.56 -12.81 21.05
CA GLN A 364 -3.43 -14.02 21.86
C GLN A 364 -2.13 -14.82 21.65
N TYR A 365 -1.37 -14.55 20.59
CA TYR A 365 -0.05 -15.13 20.36
C TYR A 365 0.80 -14.10 19.62
N GLY A 366 1.90 -13.69 20.26
CA GLY A 366 2.74 -12.54 19.95
C GLY A 366 3.35 -12.44 18.55
N SER A 367 4.19 -11.43 18.36
CA SER A 367 4.97 -11.20 17.14
C SER A 367 6.22 -12.11 17.13
N ALA A 368 6.97 -12.11 16.02
CA ALA A 368 8.22 -12.88 15.91
C ALA A 368 9.30 -12.50 16.94
N GLU A 369 9.10 -11.41 17.70
CA GLU A 369 9.96 -10.97 18.79
C GLU A 369 9.66 -11.70 20.12
N ASP A 370 8.50 -12.35 20.25
CA ASP A 370 8.05 -13.05 21.48
C ASP A 370 8.56 -14.52 21.57
N ALA A 371 9.59 -14.88 20.81
CA ALA A 371 10.07 -16.27 20.64
C ALA A 371 10.87 -16.86 21.82
N GLU A 372 10.82 -16.25 23.00
CA GLU A 372 11.59 -16.69 24.18
C GLU A 372 10.81 -17.58 25.17
N ASP A 373 9.52 -17.87 24.93
CA ASP A 373 8.76 -18.81 25.76
C ASP A 373 8.88 -20.28 25.25
N PRO A 374 9.57 -21.19 25.97
CA PRO A 374 9.82 -22.55 25.52
C PRO A 374 8.58 -23.46 25.46
N ASP A 375 7.44 -23.04 26.02
CA ASP A 375 6.23 -23.87 26.09
C ASP A 375 5.20 -23.58 24.97
N ILE A 376 5.42 -22.58 24.10
CA ILE A 376 4.51 -22.24 22.99
C ILE A 376 5.04 -22.81 21.67
N GLN A 377 4.46 -23.92 21.19
CA GLN A 377 4.74 -24.43 19.83
C GLN A 377 4.12 -23.51 18.76
N PHE A 378 4.91 -22.55 18.28
CA PHE A 378 4.48 -21.61 17.23
C PHE A 378 4.38 -22.31 15.86
N ILE A 379 3.15 -22.43 15.32
CA ILE A 379 2.89 -22.89 13.96
C ILE A 379 2.90 -21.68 13.02
N ASP A 380 3.79 -21.68 12.03
CA ASP A 380 3.95 -20.60 11.05
C ASP A 380 3.61 -21.10 9.63
N MET A 381 2.92 -20.27 8.87
CA MET A 381 2.56 -20.56 7.48
C MET A 381 3.80 -20.78 6.62
N SER A 382 4.86 -19.99 6.81
CA SER A 382 6.11 -20.14 6.05
C SER A 382 6.74 -21.53 6.23
N ARG A 383 6.73 -22.05 7.46
CA ARG A 383 7.26 -23.39 7.80
C ARG A 383 6.41 -24.51 7.21
N LEU A 384 5.09 -24.35 7.21
CA LEU A 384 4.18 -25.33 6.61
C LEU A 384 4.37 -25.40 5.08
N LEU A 385 4.47 -24.26 4.41
CA LEU A 385 4.74 -24.18 2.97
C LEU A 385 6.11 -24.78 2.63
N LYS A 386 7.16 -24.45 3.40
CA LYS A 386 8.49 -25.07 3.26
C LYS A 386 8.47 -26.58 3.41
N THR A 387 7.69 -27.10 4.36
CA THR A 387 7.56 -28.54 4.59
C THR A 387 6.84 -29.22 3.42
N ALA A 388 5.80 -28.60 2.87
CA ALA A 388 5.10 -29.10 1.68
C ALA A 388 6.05 -29.23 0.48
N VAL A 389 6.88 -28.22 0.23
CA VAL A 389 7.88 -28.24 -0.84
C VAL A 389 8.94 -29.33 -0.59
N LYS A 390 9.55 -29.37 0.59
CA LYS A 390 10.64 -30.31 0.92
C LYS A 390 10.21 -31.77 0.83
N THR A 391 8.94 -32.07 1.09
CA THR A 391 8.38 -33.42 1.04
C THR A 391 7.81 -33.80 -0.34
N GLY A 392 7.86 -32.89 -1.32
CA GLY A 392 7.31 -33.12 -2.66
C GLY A 392 5.79 -33.24 -2.68
N ALA A 393 5.09 -32.57 -1.75
CA ALA A 393 3.64 -32.59 -1.69
C ALA A 393 3.03 -31.80 -2.86
N SER A 394 1.91 -32.28 -3.41
CA SER A 394 1.13 -31.54 -4.42
C SER A 394 0.26 -30.47 -3.78
N ASP A 395 -0.28 -30.75 -2.60
CA ASP A 395 -1.19 -29.86 -1.89
C ASP A 395 -0.92 -29.90 -0.37
N LEU A 396 -1.01 -28.75 0.28
CA LEU A 396 -1.11 -28.58 1.73
C LEU A 396 -2.56 -28.23 2.07
N LEU A 397 -3.17 -28.99 2.96
CA LEU A 397 -4.56 -28.81 3.40
C LEU A 397 -4.59 -28.45 4.89
N LEU A 398 -5.27 -27.36 5.22
CA LEU A 398 -5.42 -26.85 6.57
C LEU A 398 -6.91 -26.71 6.89
N SER A 399 -7.34 -27.32 7.98
CA SER A 399 -8.73 -27.33 8.41
C SER A 399 -8.79 -27.41 9.93
N ALA A 400 -9.69 -26.65 10.54
CA ALA A 400 -9.96 -26.75 11.97
C ALA A 400 -10.41 -28.18 12.33
N GLY A 401 -9.95 -28.69 13.48
CA GLY A 401 -10.22 -30.05 13.95
C GLY A 401 -9.34 -31.14 13.33
N SER A 402 -8.37 -30.78 12.48
CA SER A 402 -7.36 -31.70 11.93
C SER A 402 -5.95 -31.14 12.11
N SER A 403 -4.95 -32.02 12.26
CA SER A 403 -3.55 -31.63 12.03
C SER A 403 -3.35 -31.20 10.57
N PRO A 404 -2.38 -30.34 10.25
CA PRO A 404 -2.02 -30.01 8.87
C PRO A 404 -1.78 -31.28 8.03
N VAL A 405 -2.34 -31.34 6.82
CA VAL A 405 -2.26 -32.53 5.97
C VAL A 405 -1.55 -32.21 4.66
N LEU A 406 -0.61 -33.06 4.26
CA LEU A 406 0.03 -32.99 2.94
C LEU A 406 -0.55 -34.06 2.01
N ARG A 407 -0.73 -33.73 0.74
CA ARG A 407 -1.00 -34.70 -0.31
C ARG A 407 0.31 -35.07 -1.00
N ILE A 408 0.77 -36.31 -0.84
CA ILE A 408 2.01 -36.81 -1.44
C ILE A 408 1.65 -38.03 -2.30
N HIS A 409 1.95 -37.97 -3.60
CA HIS A 409 1.59 -39.02 -4.58
C HIS A 409 0.10 -39.42 -4.55
N GLY A 410 -0.78 -38.45 -4.30
CA GLY A 410 -2.23 -38.66 -4.23
C GLY A 410 -2.76 -39.05 -2.84
N GLU A 411 -1.90 -39.52 -1.94
CA GLU A 411 -2.27 -39.92 -0.57
C GLU A 411 -2.22 -38.74 0.41
N LEU A 412 -3.20 -38.66 1.32
CA LEU A 412 -3.23 -37.68 2.39
C LEU A 412 -2.41 -38.17 3.60
N ARG A 413 -1.43 -37.38 4.02
CA ARG A 413 -0.54 -37.67 5.14
C ARG A 413 -0.57 -36.52 6.16
N PRO A 414 -1.13 -36.73 7.36
CA PRO A 414 -1.10 -35.72 8.42
C PRO A 414 0.33 -35.51 8.91
N LEU A 415 0.69 -34.25 9.19
CA LEU A 415 1.94 -33.90 9.86
C LEU A 415 1.84 -34.19 11.35
N ASP A 416 2.99 -34.49 11.97
CA ASP A 416 3.13 -34.65 13.43
C ASP A 416 3.15 -33.28 14.12
N LEU A 417 2.00 -32.60 14.05
CA LEU A 417 1.74 -31.28 14.59
C LEU A 417 0.39 -31.29 15.33
N PRO A 418 0.19 -30.37 16.30
CA PRO A 418 -1.09 -30.23 16.99
C PRO A 418 -2.27 -30.04 16.03
N VAL A 419 -3.44 -30.46 16.48
CA VAL A 419 -4.71 -30.25 15.77
C VAL A 419 -5.00 -28.75 15.68
N LEU A 420 -5.28 -28.26 14.48
CA LEU A 420 -5.56 -26.84 14.26
C LEU A 420 -6.92 -26.45 14.83
N THR A 421 -6.99 -25.30 15.48
CA THR A 421 -8.24 -24.66 15.88
C THR A 421 -8.78 -23.76 14.76
N GLY A 422 -10.03 -23.30 14.89
CA GLY A 422 -10.60 -22.30 13.97
C GLY A 422 -9.80 -21.00 13.95
N GLN A 423 -9.23 -20.62 15.10
CA GLN A 423 -8.36 -19.45 15.23
C GLN A 423 -7.04 -19.64 14.45
N ASP A 424 -6.43 -20.82 14.54
CA ASP A 424 -5.20 -21.13 13.81
C ASP A 424 -5.40 -21.02 12.30
N THR A 425 -6.47 -21.63 11.77
CA THR A 425 -6.75 -21.57 10.33
C THR A 425 -7.02 -20.16 9.83
N ALA A 426 -7.71 -19.33 10.60
CA ALA A 426 -7.95 -17.94 10.22
C ALA A 426 -6.66 -17.12 10.24
N ARG A 427 -5.80 -17.30 11.27
CA ARG A 427 -4.49 -16.64 11.36
C ARG A 427 -3.57 -17.05 10.20
N LEU A 428 -3.49 -18.34 9.90
CA LEU A 428 -2.66 -18.87 8.81
C LEU A 428 -3.10 -18.31 7.45
N LEU A 429 -4.41 -18.26 7.16
CA LEU A 429 -4.89 -17.64 5.92
C LEU A 429 -4.57 -16.15 5.89
N ASN A 430 -4.90 -15.41 6.95
CA ASN A 430 -4.67 -13.96 7.00
C ASN A 430 -3.19 -13.58 6.89
N SER A 431 -2.26 -14.46 7.28
CA SER A 431 -0.82 -14.24 7.12
C SER A 431 -0.36 -14.14 5.66
N ILE A 432 -1.14 -14.65 4.71
CA ILE A 432 -0.81 -14.69 3.28
C ILE A 432 -1.76 -13.87 2.39
N LEU A 433 -2.84 -13.29 2.95
CA LEU A 433 -3.76 -12.44 2.21
C LEU A 433 -3.32 -10.97 2.24
N ASN A 434 -3.36 -10.30 1.08
CA ASN A 434 -3.24 -8.85 1.00
C ASN A 434 -4.56 -8.14 1.43
N PRO A 435 -4.56 -6.81 1.67
CA PRO A 435 -5.76 -6.11 2.16
C PRO A 435 -7.00 -6.23 1.26
N ILE A 436 -6.83 -6.30 -0.07
CA ILE A 436 -7.94 -6.41 -1.02
C ILE A 436 -8.55 -7.82 -0.94
N GLN A 437 -7.70 -8.85 -0.96
CA GLN A 437 -8.09 -10.25 -0.85
C GLN A 437 -8.73 -10.57 0.50
N ARG A 438 -8.35 -9.87 1.58
CA ARG A 438 -9.00 -9.99 2.89
C ARG A 438 -10.45 -9.51 2.84
N VAL A 439 -10.68 -8.34 2.25
CA VAL A 439 -12.04 -7.82 2.05
C VAL A 439 -12.85 -8.78 1.19
N GLU A 440 -12.29 -9.26 0.09
CA GLU A 440 -12.93 -10.24 -0.78
C GLU A 440 -13.31 -11.53 -0.05
N PHE A 441 -12.39 -12.07 0.75
CA PHE A 441 -12.65 -13.28 1.56
C PHE A 441 -13.74 -13.05 2.61
N GLU A 442 -13.75 -11.89 3.26
CA GLU A 442 -14.76 -11.54 4.27
C GLU A 442 -16.16 -11.40 3.67
N GLU A 443 -16.26 -10.78 2.49
CA GLU A 443 -17.52 -10.56 1.79
C GLU A 443 -18.04 -11.84 1.12
N ASN A 444 -17.18 -12.54 0.38
CA ASN A 444 -17.57 -13.67 -0.46
C ASN A 444 -17.45 -15.03 0.22
N ARG A 445 -16.82 -15.09 1.41
CA ARG A 445 -16.52 -16.33 2.17
C ARG A 445 -15.56 -17.30 1.48
N GLU A 446 -15.02 -16.90 0.33
CA GLU A 446 -14.10 -17.65 -0.52
C GLU A 446 -13.10 -16.68 -1.14
N VAL A 447 -11.85 -17.11 -1.35
CA VAL A 447 -10.80 -16.34 -2.02
C VAL A 447 -9.83 -17.27 -2.73
N ASP A 448 -9.51 -16.93 -3.98
CA ASP A 448 -8.45 -17.57 -4.75
C ASP A 448 -7.29 -16.58 -4.94
N LEU A 449 -6.06 -17.01 -4.65
CA LEU A 449 -4.87 -16.19 -4.88
C LEU A 449 -3.68 -17.03 -5.36
N ALA A 450 -2.76 -16.36 -6.06
CA ALA A 450 -1.41 -16.86 -6.26
C ALA A 450 -0.48 -16.25 -5.19
N LEU A 451 0.28 -17.11 -4.50
CA LEU A 451 1.24 -16.73 -3.48
C LEU A 451 2.66 -17.03 -3.98
N SER A 452 3.52 -16.02 -4.01
CA SER A 452 4.96 -16.18 -4.28
C SER A 452 5.75 -15.96 -3.00
N ILE A 453 6.60 -16.92 -2.61
CA ILE A 453 7.40 -16.84 -1.38
C ILE A 453 8.83 -17.34 -1.62
N SER A 454 9.80 -16.58 -1.13
CA SER A 454 11.20 -17.01 -1.06
C SER A 454 11.40 -17.91 0.16
N LEU A 455 11.71 -19.18 -0.06
CA LEU A 455 11.95 -20.16 0.98
C LEU A 455 13.44 -20.48 1.04
N VAL A 456 14.06 -20.26 2.21
CA VAL A 456 15.43 -20.73 2.49
C VAL A 456 15.38 -22.25 2.56
N MET A 457 15.95 -22.96 1.57
CA MET A 457 15.84 -24.42 1.51
C MET A 457 16.93 -25.12 2.32
N ASP A 458 18.11 -24.52 2.36
CA ASP A 458 19.29 -25.01 3.08
C ASP A 458 19.81 -23.94 4.05
N GLN A 459 19.95 -24.30 5.33
CA GLN A 459 20.42 -23.39 6.38
C GLN A 459 21.95 -23.24 6.39
N GLU A 460 22.70 -24.15 5.77
CA GLU A 460 24.18 -24.10 5.75
C GLU A 460 24.72 -23.24 4.60
N THR A 461 24.04 -23.26 3.44
CA THR A 461 24.44 -22.47 2.26
C THR A 461 23.72 -21.11 2.19
N GLY A 462 22.58 -20.96 2.87
CA GLY A 462 21.73 -19.77 2.81
C GLY A 462 20.99 -19.60 1.48
N GLU A 463 20.99 -20.62 0.62
CA GLU A 463 20.30 -20.53 -0.67
C GLU A 463 18.78 -20.47 -0.48
N SER A 464 18.20 -19.39 -1.01
CA SER A 464 16.75 -19.14 -1.02
C SER A 464 16.20 -19.42 -2.41
N GLU A 465 15.15 -20.22 -2.48
CA GLU A 465 14.43 -20.50 -3.71
C GLU A 465 13.04 -19.85 -3.69
N ASN A 466 12.65 -19.23 -4.79
CA ASN A 466 11.29 -18.72 -4.95
C ASN A 466 10.35 -19.85 -5.34
N TRP A 467 9.31 -20.04 -4.52
CA TRP A 467 8.25 -21.02 -4.74
C TRP A 467 6.91 -20.31 -4.90
N ARG A 468 6.09 -20.83 -5.81
CA ARG A 468 4.72 -20.33 -6.03
C ARG A 468 3.70 -21.35 -5.56
N PHE A 469 2.60 -20.84 -5.05
CA PHE A 469 1.47 -21.62 -4.57
C PHE A 469 0.18 -21.03 -5.13
N ARG A 470 -0.75 -21.90 -5.52
CA ARG A 470 -2.14 -21.48 -5.71
C ARG A 470 -2.90 -21.77 -4.43
N VAL A 471 -3.43 -20.74 -3.81
CA VAL A 471 -4.13 -20.85 -2.54
C VAL A 471 -5.61 -20.59 -2.74
N ASN A 472 -6.43 -21.49 -2.21
CA ASN A 472 -7.85 -21.28 -2.05
C ASN A 472 -8.17 -21.26 -0.55
N GLY A 473 -8.77 -20.17 -0.10
CA GLY A 473 -9.31 -20.01 1.26
C GLY A 473 -10.83 -20.03 1.21
N PHE A 474 -11.49 -20.76 2.10
CA PHE A 474 -12.96 -20.87 2.12
C PHE A 474 -13.49 -21.06 3.54
N HIS A 475 -14.77 -20.75 3.77
CA HIS A 475 -15.44 -21.08 5.02
C HIS A 475 -16.10 -22.46 4.98
N GLN A 476 -15.93 -23.23 6.07
CA GLN A 476 -16.65 -24.49 6.30
C GLN A 476 -17.08 -24.62 7.77
N ARG A 477 -18.38 -24.89 7.98
CA ARG A 477 -18.97 -25.09 9.31
C ARG A 477 -18.60 -23.99 10.34
N GLY A 478 -18.49 -22.74 9.89
CA GLY A 478 -18.11 -21.60 10.73
C GLY A 478 -16.60 -21.44 11.00
N THR A 479 -15.75 -22.24 10.36
CA THR A 479 -14.28 -22.17 10.46
C THR A 479 -13.65 -21.97 9.07
N VAL A 480 -12.38 -21.58 9.03
CA VAL A 480 -11.64 -21.39 7.76
C VAL A 480 -11.00 -22.71 7.32
N GLY A 481 -11.08 -23.01 6.03
CA GLY A 481 -10.31 -24.04 5.34
C GLY A 481 -9.34 -23.39 4.37
N ILE A 482 -8.15 -23.97 4.21
CA ILE A 482 -7.12 -23.51 3.29
C ILE A 482 -6.59 -24.70 2.50
N VAL A 483 -6.48 -24.54 1.18
CA VAL A 483 -5.76 -25.47 0.31
C VAL A 483 -4.69 -24.70 -0.44
N CYS A 484 -3.42 -25.04 -0.21
CA CYS A 484 -2.29 -24.49 -0.94
C CYS A 484 -1.72 -25.55 -1.87
N ARG A 485 -1.86 -25.35 -3.18
CA ARG A 485 -1.24 -26.20 -4.19
C ARG A 485 0.16 -25.70 -4.52
N VAL A 486 1.15 -26.58 -4.44
CA VAL A 486 2.52 -26.26 -4.85
C VAL A 486 2.57 -26.17 -6.37
N ILE A 487 3.03 -25.03 -6.92
CA ILE A 487 3.28 -24.87 -8.34
C ILE A 487 4.75 -25.23 -8.58
N VAL A 488 4.97 -26.41 -9.19
CA VAL A 488 6.32 -26.91 -9.45
C VAL A 488 6.96 -26.09 -10.58
N SER A 489 8.02 -25.36 -10.25
CA SER A 489 8.67 -24.33 -11.07
C SER A 489 9.70 -24.84 -12.09
N LYS A 490 9.74 -26.15 -12.36
CA LYS A 490 10.68 -26.68 -13.36
C LYS A 490 10.14 -26.46 -14.76
N ILE A 491 10.68 -25.45 -15.44
CA ILE A 491 10.40 -25.21 -16.86
C ILE A 491 11.00 -26.38 -17.66
N PRO A 492 10.18 -27.15 -18.41
CA PRO A 492 10.68 -28.25 -19.23
C PRO A 492 11.49 -27.71 -20.40
N LYS A 493 12.54 -28.44 -20.79
CA LYS A 493 13.33 -28.05 -21.96
C LYS A 493 12.55 -28.35 -23.24
N PRO A 494 12.82 -27.66 -24.36
CA PRO A 494 12.15 -27.92 -25.63
C PRO A 494 12.18 -29.39 -26.06
N GLU A 495 13.26 -30.10 -25.76
CA GLU A 495 13.43 -31.52 -26.09
C GLU A 495 12.50 -32.41 -25.26
N ASP A 496 12.27 -32.08 -23.99
CA ASP A 496 11.37 -32.81 -23.08
C ASP A 496 9.91 -32.74 -23.56
N LEU A 497 9.55 -31.60 -24.17
CA LEU A 497 8.23 -31.35 -24.74
C LEU A 497 8.06 -31.88 -26.18
N ASN A 498 9.14 -32.37 -26.79
CA ASN A 498 9.21 -32.68 -28.22
C ASN A 498 8.76 -31.49 -29.11
N LEU A 499 9.14 -30.25 -28.75
CA LEU A 499 8.82 -29.09 -29.58
C LEU A 499 9.47 -29.24 -30.96
N PRO A 500 8.71 -29.11 -32.07
CA PRO A 500 9.30 -29.13 -33.41
C PRO A 500 10.36 -28.04 -33.57
N PRO A 501 11.51 -28.31 -34.24
CA PRO A 501 12.57 -27.32 -34.44
C PRO A 501 12.09 -26.03 -35.11
N GLN A 502 11.03 -26.10 -35.91
CA GLN A 502 10.39 -24.97 -36.57
C GLN A 502 9.85 -23.94 -35.56
N ILE A 503 9.33 -24.39 -34.41
CA ILE A 503 8.89 -23.50 -33.33
C ILE A 503 10.08 -22.73 -32.75
N LEU A 504 11.20 -23.42 -32.50
CA LEU A 504 12.41 -22.80 -31.97
C LEU A 504 13.01 -21.80 -32.97
N GLN A 505 12.94 -22.06 -34.27
CA GLN A 505 13.37 -21.11 -35.30
C GLN A 505 12.56 -19.80 -35.29
N LEU A 506 11.29 -19.83 -34.91
CA LEU A 506 10.50 -18.60 -34.75
C LEU A 506 11.02 -17.75 -33.59
N THR A 507 11.50 -18.37 -32.51
CA THR A 507 12.06 -17.66 -31.35
C THR A 507 13.38 -16.93 -31.63
N THR A 508 14.00 -17.14 -32.80
CA THR A 508 15.23 -16.42 -33.20
C THR A 508 14.94 -15.11 -33.94
N LYS A 509 13.67 -14.78 -34.21
CA LYS A 509 13.28 -13.54 -34.87
C LYS A 509 13.45 -12.36 -33.92
N GLN A 510 13.75 -11.18 -34.46
CA GLN A 510 13.95 -9.97 -33.67
C GLN A 510 12.63 -9.26 -33.38
N GLN A 511 11.68 -9.31 -34.33
CA GLN A 511 10.39 -8.65 -34.22
C GLN A 511 9.30 -9.44 -34.93
N GLY A 512 8.06 -9.24 -34.51
CA GLY A 512 6.85 -9.82 -35.10
C GLY A 512 6.01 -10.59 -34.09
N LEU A 513 4.92 -11.21 -34.55
CA LEU A 513 3.91 -11.86 -33.71
C LEU A 513 3.95 -13.39 -33.86
N ILE A 514 4.07 -14.11 -32.76
CA ILE A 514 3.95 -15.57 -32.67
C ILE A 514 2.77 -15.92 -31.78
N LEU A 515 1.86 -16.75 -32.30
CA LEU A 515 0.64 -17.14 -31.58
C LEU A 515 0.65 -18.63 -31.24
N ILE A 516 0.36 -18.96 -29.98
CA ILE A 516 0.13 -20.33 -29.53
C ILE A 516 -1.36 -20.47 -29.22
N THR A 517 -2.03 -21.37 -29.93
CA THR A 517 -3.48 -21.57 -29.82
C THR A 517 -3.85 -23.01 -29.47
N GLY A 518 -5.10 -23.22 -29.11
CA GLY A 518 -5.64 -24.51 -28.72
C GLY A 518 -6.58 -24.38 -27.53
N PRO A 519 -7.35 -25.44 -27.20
CA PRO A 519 -8.32 -25.39 -26.11
C PRO A 519 -7.66 -25.23 -24.73
N THR A 520 -8.48 -25.00 -23.71
CA THR A 520 -8.01 -24.97 -22.32
C THR A 520 -7.37 -26.31 -21.95
N GLY A 521 -6.24 -26.28 -21.25
CA GLY A 521 -5.52 -27.49 -20.85
C GLY A 521 -4.75 -28.18 -21.98
N SER A 522 -4.59 -27.55 -23.14
CA SER A 522 -3.76 -28.07 -24.24
C SER A 522 -2.25 -27.88 -24.03
N GLY A 523 -1.81 -27.27 -22.92
CA GLY A 523 -0.38 -27.09 -22.60
C GLY A 523 0.28 -25.84 -23.19
N LYS A 524 -0.51 -24.83 -23.65
CA LYS A 524 0.00 -23.58 -24.24
C LYS A 524 1.03 -22.87 -23.35
N SER A 525 0.68 -22.62 -22.08
CA SER A 525 1.53 -21.94 -21.10
C SER A 525 2.86 -22.70 -20.90
N THR A 526 2.84 -24.03 -20.96
CA THR A 526 4.03 -24.87 -20.80
C THR A 526 4.97 -24.74 -22.01
N SER A 527 4.43 -24.78 -23.22
CA SER A 527 5.20 -24.56 -24.45
C SER A 527 5.78 -23.15 -24.50
N LEU A 528 4.98 -22.14 -24.14
CA LEU A 528 5.41 -20.75 -24.05
C LEU A 528 6.54 -20.54 -23.04
N ALA A 529 6.40 -21.06 -21.82
CA ALA A 529 7.47 -21.01 -20.82
C ALA A 529 8.75 -21.66 -21.37
N SER A 530 8.65 -22.81 -22.03
CA SER A 530 9.82 -23.45 -22.65
C SER A 530 10.48 -22.58 -23.73
N MET A 531 9.68 -21.89 -24.55
CA MET A 531 10.17 -20.98 -25.59
C MET A 531 10.82 -19.71 -25.02
N ILE A 532 10.22 -19.11 -24.00
CA ILE A 532 10.78 -17.94 -23.31
C ILE A 532 12.06 -18.30 -22.56
N ASP A 533 12.11 -19.45 -21.88
CA ASP A 533 13.34 -19.93 -21.24
C ASP A 533 14.44 -20.24 -22.26
N PHE A 534 14.06 -20.73 -23.45
CA PHE A 534 15.01 -20.90 -24.56
C PHE A 534 15.60 -19.55 -25.01
N ILE A 535 14.80 -18.49 -25.16
CA ILE A 535 15.30 -17.14 -25.46
C ILE A 535 16.24 -16.66 -24.33
N ASN A 536 15.78 -16.74 -23.08
CA ASN A 536 16.51 -16.29 -21.90
C ASN A 536 17.88 -16.96 -21.70
N ARG A 537 18.08 -18.18 -22.23
CA ARG A 537 19.38 -18.89 -22.19
C ARG A 537 20.30 -18.57 -23.35
N ASN A 538 19.77 -18.12 -24.48
CA ASN A 538 20.50 -18.03 -25.74
C ASN A 538 20.64 -16.60 -26.27
N ARG A 539 19.91 -15.62 -25.72
CA ARG A 539 19.90 -14.21 -26.14
C ARG A 539 20.06 -13.32 -24.90
N ALA A 540 20.71 -12.17 -25.08
CA ALA A 540 20.86 -11.16 -24.03
C ALA A 540 19.86 -10.03 -24.30
N GLU A 541 18.64 -10.20 -23.79
CA GLU A 541 17.49 -9.36 -24.13
C GLU A 541 16.70 -8.96 -22.89
N HIS A 542 15.88 -7.93 -23.02
CA HIS A 542 14.87 -7.57 -22.04
C HIS A 542 13.54 -8.24 -22.40
N ILE A 543 13.07 -9.14 -21.53
CA ILE A 543 11.86 -9.92 -21.70
C ILE A 543 10.83 -9.48 -20.67
N ILE A 544 9.65 -9.04 -21.12
CA ILE A 544 8.53 -8.72 -20.24
C ILE A 544 7.40 -9.73 -20.47
N THR A 545 6.94 -10.41 -19.43
CA THR A 545 5.74 -11.25 -19.49
C THR A 545 4.58 -10.60 -18.75
N ILE A 546 3.37 -10.72 -19.30
CA ILE A 546 2.13 -10.24 -18.71
C ILE A 546 1.18 -11.44 -18.67
N GLU A 547 0.82 -11.92 -17.48
CA GLU A 547 0.15 -13.20 -17.26
C GLU A 547 -0.99 -13.08 -16.22
N ASP A 548 -1.93 -14.02 -16.21
CA ASP A 548 -3.07 -14.02 -15.28
C ASP A 548 -3.50 -15.46 -14.92
N PRO A 549 -2.97 -16.06 -13.83
CA PRO A 549 -1.79 -15.64 -13.07
C PRO A 549 -0.48 -16.10 -13.72
N ILE A 550 0.68 -15.70 -13.16
CA ILE A 550 1.98 -16.23 -13.59
C ILE A 550 2.07 -17.73 -13.24
N GLU A 551 2.23 -18.58 -14.26
CA GLU A 551 2.30 -20.04 -14.11
C GLU A 551 3.73 -20.55 -13.87
N TYR A 552 4.70 -20.00 -14.62
CA TYR A 552 6.11 -20.41 -14.57
C TYR A 552 6.98 -19.22 -14.19
N VAL A 553 7.85 -19.40 -13.20
CA VAL A 553 8.79 -18.35 -12.79
C VAL A 553 10.11 -18.54 -13.53
N HIS A 554 10.49 -17.55 -14.31
CA HIS A 554 11.78 -17.52 -14.97
C HIS A 554 12.81 -16.81 -14.09
N LYS A 555 14.01 -17.39 -14.00
CA LYS A 555 15.17 -16.71 -13.42
C LYS A 555 15.89 -15.92 -14.50
N ASN A 556 16.54 -14.83 -14.14
CA ASN A 556 17.46 -14.13 -15.05
C ASN A 556 18.66 -15.04 -15.34
N ILE A 557 18.96 -15.27 -16.63
CA ILE A 557 20.09 -16.10 -17.05
C ILE A 557 21.01 -15.29 -17.96
N MET A 558 20.67 -15.17 -19.25
CA MET A 558 21.35 -14.30 -20.20
C MET A 558 20.51 -13.05 -20.49
N SER A 559 19.18 -13.19 -20.46
CA SER A 559 18.22 -12.09 -20.52
C SER A 559 17.87 -11.53 -19.13
N LEU A 560 17.46 -10.26 -19.11
CA LEU A 560 16.70 -9.68 -18.02
C LEU A 560 15.23 -10.01 -18.24
N LEU A 561 14.58 -10.69 -17.30
CA LEU A 561 13.20 -11.13 -17.42
C LEU A 561 12.36 -10.58 -16.27
N GLU A 562 11.33 -9.80 -16.61
CA GLU A 562 10.35 -9.25 -15.67
C GLU A 562 8.97 -9.84 -15.97
N GLN A 563 8.30 -10.39 -14.95
CA GLN A 563 6.97 -10.98 -15.09
C GLN A 563 5.96 -10.13 -14.31
N ARG A 564 4.83 -9.82 -14.94
CA ARG A 564 3.74 -9.03 -14.36
C ARG A 564 2.47 -9.85 -14.33
N GLU A 565 1.90 -10.00 -13.15
CA GLU A 565 0.60 -10.62 -12.96
C GLU A 565 -0.51 -9.58 -13.03
N VAL A 566 -1.53 -9.84 -13.84
CA VAL A 566 -2.73 -9.00 -13.92
C VAL A 566 -3.48 -9.04 -12.59
N HIS A 567 -4.04 -7.89 -12.19
CA HIS A 567 -4.69 -7.63 -10.91
C HIS A 567 -3.78 -7.63 -9.66
N SER A 568 -2.56 -8.16 -9.76
CA SER A 568 -1.51 -8.02 -8.73
C SER A 568 -0.56 -6.87 -9.03
N ASP A 569 0.18 -6.97 -10.15
CA ASP A 569 1.27 -6.05 -10.50
C ASP A 569 0.82 -4.99 -11.52
N THR A 570 -0.29 -5.26 -12.22
CA THR A 570 -0.89 -4.36 -13.21
C THR A 570 -2.41 -4.46 -13.23
N HIS A 571 -3.11 -3.42 -13.67
CA HIS A 571 -4.57 -3.42 -13.67
C HIS A 571 -5.21 -4.27 -14.77
N SER A 572 -4.58 -4.37 -15.94
CA SER A 572 -5.10 -5.13 -17.09
C SER A 572 -3.98 -5.45 -18.09
N PHE A 573 -4.22 -6.43 -18.98
CA PHE A 573 -3.29 -6.76 -20.07
C PHE A 573 -2.98 -5.55 -20.96
N ALA A 574 -4.02 -4.85 -21.42
CA ALA A 574 -3.87 -3.67 -22.27
C ALA A 574 -3.08 -2.54 -21.59
N ALA A 575 -3.32 -2.31 -20.30
CA ALA A 575 -2.58 -1.32 -19.52
C ALA A 575 -1.09 -1.70 -19.40
N ALA A 576 -0.79 -2.93 -18.97
CA ALA A 576 0.58 -3.40 -18.87
C ALA A 576 1.33 -3.31 -20.19
N LEU A 577 0.70 -3.73 -21.29
CA LEU A 577 1.32 -3.72 -22.61
C LEU A 577 1.61 -2.29 -23.11
N LYS A 578 0.70 -1.35 -22.82
CA LYS A 578 0.90 0.07 -23.14
C LYS A 578 2.12 0.67 -22.43
N TYR A 579 2.35 0.31 -21.17
CA TYR A 579 3.51 0.78 -20.41
C TYR A 579 4.79 0.02 -20.73
N ALA A 580 4.69 -1.28 -21.02
CA ALA A 580 5.82 -2.11 -21.46
C ALA A 580 6.56 -1.50 -22.65
N LEU A 581 5.86 -0.88 -23.61
CA LEU A 581 6.50 -0.20 -24.75
C LEU A 581 7.40 1.01 -24.37
N ARG A 582 7.40 1.45 -23.12
CA ARG A 582 8.28 2.50 -22.59
C ARG A 582 9.36 1.99 -21.65
N GLU A 583 9.46 0.67 -21.51
CA GLU A 583 10.35 -0.01 -20.58
C GLU A 583 11.50 -0.70 -21.32
N ASP A 584 11.71 -0.36 -22.60
CA ASP A 584 12.77 -0.90 -23.45
C ASP A 584 12.76 -2.45 -23.55
N PRO A 585 11.62 -3.13 -23.79
CA PRO A 585 11.61 -4.58 -24.00
C PRO A 585 12.09 -4.94 -25.41
N ASP A 586 12.69 -6.11 -25.55
CA ASP A 586 12.94 -6.76 -26.84
C ASP A 586 11.86 -7.80 -27.14
N VAL A 587 11.45 -8.54 -26.10
CA VAL A 587 10.47 -9.63 -26.17
C VAL A 587 9.33 -9.39 -25.21
N ILE A 588 8.10 -9.54 -25.68
CA ILE A 588 6.90 -9.40 -24.86
C ILE A 588 6.05 -10.66 -24.95
N LEU A 589 5.73 -11.27 -23.82
CA LEU A 589 4.72 -12.32 -23.72
C LEU A 589 3.42 -11.73 -23.18
N VAL A 590 2.35 -11.83 -23.95
CA VAL A 590 0.98 -11.49 -23.54
C VAL A 590 0.23 -12.80 -23.31
N GLY A 591 -0.16 -13.08 -22.07
CA GLY A 591 -0.80 -14.33 -21.65
C GLY A 591 -1.94 -14.75 -22.57
N GLU A 592 -3.09 -14.08 -22.50
CA GLU A 592 -4.24 -14.36 -23.36
C GLU A 592 -4.78 -13.08 -24.01
N MET A 593 -4.97 -13.10 -25.33
CA MET A 593 -5.53 -11.97 -26.07
C MET A 593 -7.05 -12.11 -26.22
N ARG A 594 -7.78 -11.82 -25.13
CA ARG A 594 -9.24 -11.98 -25.06
C ARG A 594 -10.02 -10.85 -25.73
N ASP A 595 -9.61 -9.62 -25.46
CA ASP A 595 -10.32 -8.41 -25.84
C ASP A 595 -9.62 -7.64 -26.97
N THR A 596 -10.40 -6.80 -27.64
CA THR A 596 -9.96 -5.97 -28.78
C THR A 596 -8.79 -5.06 -28.40
N GLU A 597 -8.77 -4.54 -27.18
CA GLU A 597 -7.73 -3.60 -26.71
C GLU A 597 -6.38 -4.30 -26.56
N THR A 598 -6.36 -5.50 -25.98
CA THR A 598 -5.16 -6.33 -25.81
C THR A 598 -4.62 -6.79 -27.16
N ILE A 599 -5.50 -7.24 -28.06
CA ILE A 599 -5.10 -7.62 -29.43
C ILE A 599 -4.49 -6.43 -30.17
N ALA A 600 -5.12 -5.25 -30.10
CA ALA A 600 -4.62 -4.04 -30.75
C ALA A 600 -3.23 -3.65 -30.22
N ALA A 601 -3.06 -3.67 -28.90
CA ALA A 601 -1.79 -3.34 -28.26
C ALA A 601 -0.69 -4.35 -28.62
N ALA A 602 -1.00 -5.64 -28.74
CA ALA A 602 -0.04 -6.67 -29.17
C ALA A 602 0.40 -6.50 -30.63
N LEU A 603 -0.55 -6.16 -31.52
CA LEU A 603 -0.24 -5.85 -32.91
C LEU A 603 0.65 -4.60 -33.02
N THR A 604 0.35 -3.55 -32.27
CA THR A 604 1.19 -2.34 -32.21
C THR A 604 2.59 -2.65 -31.67
N ALA A 605 2.71 -3.46 -30.62
CA ALA A 605 4.00 -3.87 -30.08
C ALA A 605 4.83 -4.62 -31.13
N ALA A 606 4.23 -5.59 -31.83
CA ALA A 606 4.90 -6.36 -32.87
C ALA A 606 5.31 -5.48 -34.08
N GLU A 607 4.51 -4.48 -34.43
CA GLU A 607 4.79 -3.54 -35.51
C GLU A 607 5.92 -2.55 -35.16
N THR A 608 6.06 -2.20 -33.88
CA THR A 608 7.04 -1.23 -33.37
C THR A 608 8.42 -1.83 -33.07
N GLY A 609 8.67 -3.07 -33.49
CA GLY A 609 9.99 -3.69 -33.44
C GLY A 609 10.20 -4.75 -32.36
N HIS A 610 9.13 -5.16 -31.66
CA HIS A 610 9.21 -6.15 -30.58
C HIS A 610 8.87 -7.55 -31.08
N LEU A 611 9.46 -8.58 -30.47
CA LEU A 611 8.99 -9.96 -30.64
C LEU A 611 7.88 -10.24 -29.64
N VAL A 612 6.65 -10.43 -30.13
CA VAL A 612 5.47 -10.60 -29.30
C VAL A 612 4.95 -12.03 -29.36
N PHE A 613 4.73 -12.63 -28.19
CA PHE A 613 4.05 -13.90 -28.01
C PHE A 613 2.64 -13.66 -27.48
N GLY A 614 1.66 -14.42 -27.99
CA GLY A 614 0.27 -14.34 -27.54
C GLY A 614 -0.43 -15.69 -27.54
N THR A 615 -1.47 -15.86 -26.71
CA THR A 615 -2.38 -17.02 -26.83
C THR A 615 -3.82 -16.66 -27.15
N LEU A 616 -4.49 -17.59 -27.84
CA LEU A 616 -5.94 -17.62 -28.09
C LEU A 616 -6.46 -19.06 -27.92
N HIS A 617 -7.78 -19.24 -27.81
CA HIS A 617 -8.43 -20.55 -27.66
C HIS A 617 -9.02 -21.11 -28.96
N THR A 618 -8.47 -20.74 -30.10
CA THR A 618 -8.84 -21.28 -31.42
C THR A 618 -8.17 -22.63 -31.68
N ASN A 619 -8.74 -23.42 -32.60
CA ASN A 619 -8.35 -24.81 -32.85
C ASN A 619 -7.44 -24.98 -34.07
N SER A 620 -7.40 -24.01 -34.98
CA SER A 620 -6.57 -24.02 -36.18
C SER A 620 -5.95 -22.66 -36.47
N ALA A 621 -4.92 -22.65 -37.32
CA ALA A 621 -4.25 -21.41 -37.71
C ALA A 621 -5.15 -20.44 -38.51
N PRO A 622 -5.96 -20.89 -39.50
CA PRO A 622 -6.90 -20.00 -40.21
C PRO A 622 -7.93 -19.37 -39.26
N GLN A 623 -8.55 -20.18 -38.39
CA GLN A 623 -9.55 -19.72 -37.42
C GLN A 623 -8.97 -18.66 -36.47
N THR A 624 -7.69 -18.78 -36.11
CA THR A 624 -6.98 -17.80 -35.28
C THR A 624 -6.95 -16.42 -35.93
N ILE A 625 -6.72 -16.36 -37.25
CA ILE A 625 -6.68 -15.11 -38.01
C ILE A 625 -8.07 -14.49 -38.08
N ASP A 626 -9.09 -15.29 -38.42
CA ASP A 626 -10.47 -14.81 -38.46
C ASP A 626 -10.91 -14.29 -37.09
N ARG A 627 -10.60 -15.01 -36.01
CA ARG A 627 -10.91 -14.59 -34.63
C ARG A 627 -10.29 -13.24 -34.26
N ILE A 628 -9.03 -12.99 -34.64
CA ILE A 628 -8.37 -11.70 -34.41
C ILE A 628 -9.09 -10.60 -35.17
N ILE A 629 -9.42 -10.81 -36.45
CA ILE A 629 -10.07 -9.80 -37.29
C ILE A 629 -11.50 -9.52 -36.78
N ASP A 630 -12.26 -10.56 -36.47
CA ASP A 630 -13.67 -10.48 -36.04
C ASP A 630 -13.84 -9.88 -34.64
N SER A 631 -12.75 -9.79 -33.86
CA SER A 631 -12.75 -9.07 -32.59
C SER A 631 -12.85 -7.54 -32.76
N PHE A 632 -12.75 -7.02 -33.99
CA PHE A 632 -12.84 -5.60 -34.29
C PHE A 632 -14.12 -5.24 -35.07
N PRO A 633 -14.66 -4.02 -34.87
CA PRO A 633 -15.77 -3.51 -35.67
C PRO A 633 -15.44 -3.51 -37.18
N SER A 634 -16.43 -3.76 -38.04
CA SER A 634 -16.24 -3.95 -39.49
C SER A 634 -15.48 -2.80 -40.19
N HIS A 635 -15.57 -1.58 -39.68
CA HIS A 635 -14.84 -0.43 -40.24
C HIS A 635 -13.33 -0.45 -39.95
N GLN A 636 -12.88 -1.19 -38.93
CA GLN A 636 -11.47 -1.33 -38.55
C GLN A 636 -10.83 -2.63 -39.08
N GLN A 637 -11.64 -3.65 -39.40
CA GLN A 637 -11.15 -4.97 -39.83
C GLN A 637 -10.15 -4.92 -41.00
N ASN A 638 -10.35 -4.03 -41.97
CA ASN A 638 -9.40 -3.88 -43.08
C ASN A 638 -8.02 -3.37 -42.62
N GLN A 639 -7.98 -2.45 -41.66
CA GLN A 639 -6.73 -1.99 -41.07
C GLN A 639 -6.03 -3.11 -40.29
N ILE A 640 -6.79 -3.84 -39.47
CA ILE A 640 -6.26 -4.95 -38.66
C ILE A 640 -5.72 -6.08 -39.54
N LYS A 641 -6.37 -6.41 -40.65
CA LYS A 641 -5.84 -7.36 -41.65
C LYS A 641 -4.48 -6.94 -42.19
N LEU A 642 -4.34 -5.66 -42.56
CA LEU A 642 -3.08 -5.13 -43.09
C LEU A 642 -1.97 -5.20 -42.03
N GLN A 643 -2.28 -4.85 -40.79
CA GLN A 643 -1.35 -4.87 -39.66
C GLN A 643 -0.96 -6.30 -39.25
N LEU A 644 -1.93 -7.20 -39.10
CA LEU A 644 -1.65 -8.61 -38.80
C LEU A 644 -0.78 -9.25 -39.90
N ALA A 645 -1.07 -8.97 -41.17
CA ALA A 645 -0.27 -9.45 -42.29
C ALA A 645 1.18 -8.94 -42.29
N SER A 646 1.47 -7.77 -41.72
CA SER A 646 2.83 -7.23 -41.68
C SER A 646 3.65 -7.80 -40.52
N VAL A 647 3.00 -8.23 -39.43
CA VAL A 647 3.70 -8.67 -38.21
C VAL A 647 3.69 -10.18 -37.99
N ILE A 648 2.77 -10.95 -38.59
CA ILE A 648 2.64 -12.38 -38.30
C ILE A 648 3.89 -13.19 -38.71
N LEU A 649 4.49 -13.89 -37.74
CA LEU A 649 5.63 -14.80 -37.93
C LEU A 649 5.19 -16.26 -37.96
N GLY A 650 4.21 -16.63 -37.14
CA GLY A 650 3.66 -17.97 -37.14
C GLY A 650 2.53 -18.18 -36.13
N ILE A 651 1.70 -19.18 -36.42
CA ILE A 651 0.60 -19.63 -35.56
C ILE A 651 0.79 -21.12 -35.30
N ILE A 652 0.77 -21.49 -34.01
CA ILE A 652 1.04 -22.84 -33.52
C ILE A 652 -0.21 -23.32 -32.78
N SER A 653 -0.99 -24.21 -33.37
CA SER A 653 -2.16 -24.81 -32.71
C SER A 653 -1.79 -26.12 -32.04
N GLN A 654 -2.08 -26.25 -30.75
CA GLN A 654 -1.61 -27.34 -29.88
C GLN A 654 -2.78 -28.15 -29.30
N ARG A 655 -2.63 -29.49 -29.30
CA ARG A 655 -3.51 -30.45 -28.62
C ARG A 655 -2.67 -31.43 -27.79
N LEU A 656 -3.16 -31.82 -26.60
CA LEU A 656 -2.55 -32.89 -25.81
C LEU A 656 -3.33 -34.18 -25.97
N LEU A 657 -2.60 -35.27 -26.22
CA LEU A 657 -3.14 -36.62 -26.35
C LEU A 657 -2.52 -37.54 -25.29
N PRO A 658 -3.26 -38.53 -24.77
CA PRO A 658 -2.71 -39.52 -23.86
C PRO A 658 -1.68 -40.41 -24.56
N THR A 659 -0.61 -40.78 -23.85
CA THR A 659 0.40 -41.70 -24.36
C THR A 659 -0.10 -43.15 -24.30
N VAL A 660 0.42 -44.04 -25.17
CA VAL A 660 0.03 -45.47 -25.24
C VAL A 660 0.22 -46.18 -23.89
N ASP A 661 1.24 -45.78 -23.11
CA ASP A 661 1.51 -46.36 -21.79
C ASP A 661 0.57 -45.87 -20.68
N GLY A 662 -0.30 -44.89 -20.97
CA GLY A 662 -1.25 -44.28 -20.04
C GLY A 662 -0.62 -43.47 -18.91
N LYS A 663 0.70 -43.25 -18.93
CA LYS A 663 1.43 -42.58 -17.84
C LYS A 663 1.61 -41.08 -18.07
N GLY A 664 1.32 -40.57 -19.26
CA GLY A 664 1.56 -39.18 -19.60
C GLY A 664 0.70 -38.68 -20.76
N ARG A 665 1.07 -37.49 -21.25
CA ARG A 665 0.46 -36.85 -22.42
C ARG A 665 1.56 -36.34 -23.35
N VAL A 666 1.28 -36.35 -24.65
CA VAL A 666 2.16 -35.81 -25.70
C VAL A 666 1.42 -34.75 -26.49
N ALA A 667 2.14 -33.71 -26.92
CA ALA A 667 1.57 -32.62 -27.71
C ALA A 667 1.64 -32.91 -29.22
N ALA A 668 0.51 -32.69 -29.90
CA ALA A 668 0.43 -32.56 -31.35
C ALA A 668 0.37 -31.08 -31.73
N PHE A 669 1.04 -30.73 -32.83
CA PHE A 669 1.23 -29.35 -33.26
C PHE A 669 0.84 -29.18 -34.73
N GLU A 670 -0.01 -28.19 -34.99
CA GLU A 670 -0.16 -27.57 -36.30
C GLU A 670 0.64 -26.27 -36.32
N ILE A 671 1.41 -26.03 -37.39
CA ILE A 671 2.30 -24.88 -37.51
C ILE A 671 2.08 -24.22 -38.86
N LEU A 672 1.54 -23.00 -38.85
CA LEU A 672 1.49 -22.11 -40.00
C LEU A 672 2.59 -21.05 -39.86
N VAL A 673 3.51 -20.99 -40.82
CA VAL A 673 4.60 -20.01 -40.83
C VAL A 673 4.19 -18.79 -41.66
N GLY A 674 4.45 -17.58 -41.15
CA GLY A 674 4.12 -16.29 -41.78
C GLY A 674 4.98 -15.95 -42.99
N THR A 675 4.96 -16.79 -44.02
CA THR A 675 5.69 -16.56 -45.28
C THR A 675 5.03 -15.45 -46.10
N PRO A 676 5.72 -14.84 -47.08
CA PRO A 676 5.13 -13.81 -47.93
C PRO A 676 3.79 -14.21 -48.60
N PRO A 677 3.60 -15.47 -49.07
CA PRO A 677 2.29 -15.95 -49.52
C PRO A 677 1.21 -15.95 -48.44
N VAL A 678 1.51 -16.39 -47.22
CA VAL A 678 0.57 -16.36 -46.09
C VAL A 678 0.19 -14.92 -45.76
N GLN A 679 1.16 -14.03 -45.65
CA GLN A 679 0.94 -12.60 -45.38
C GLN A 679 0.07 -11.95 -46.47
N ALA A 680 0.26 -12.32 -47.74
CA ALA A 680 -0.57 -11.82 -48.84
C ALA A 680 -2.04 -12.27 -48.71
N LEU A 681 -2.28 -13.54 -48.38
CA LEU A 681 -3.65 -14.05 -48.18
C LEU A 681 -4.35 -13.41 -46.98
N VAL A 682 -3.63 -13.18 -45.87
CA VAL A 682 -4.16 -12.44 -44.71
C VAL A 682 -4.55 -11.02 -45.11
N ARG A 683 -3.68 -10.34 -45.88
CA ARG A 683 -3.94 -8.98 -46.38
C ARG A 683 -5.19 -8.90 -47.25
N GLU A 684 -5.39 -9.91 -48.10
CA GLU A 684 -6.54 -10.02 -49.00
C GLU A 684 -7.81 -10.53 -48.31
N GLY A 685 -7.72 -10.99 -47.06
CA GLY A 685 -8.83 -11.59 -46.33
C GLY A 685 -9.28 -12.95 -46.89
N LYS A 686 -8.36 -13.71 -47.49
CA LYS A 686 -8.63 -15.03 -48.10
C LYS A 686 -8.18 -16.16 -47.16
N THR A 687 -8.66 -16.15 -45.92
CA THR A 687 -8.24 -17.10 -44.86
C THR A 687 -8.54 -18.55 -45.22
N ALA A 688 -9.63 -18.83 -45.93
CA ALA A 688 -9.94 -20.18 -46.43
C ALA A 688 -8.83 -20.78 -47.33
N MET A 689 -8.03 -19.96 -48.02
CA MET A 689 -6.93 -20.45 -48.86
C MET A 689 -5.66 -20.80 -48.07
N LEU A 690 -5.59 -20.42 -46.79
CA LEU A 690 -4.44 -20.73 -45.93
C LEU A 690 -4.31 -22.24 -45.68
N GLN A 691 -5.42 -22.98 -45.67
CA GLN A 691 -5.41 -24.43 -45.49
C GLN A 691 -4.61 -25.11 -46.61
N SER A 692 -4.82 -24.71 -47.86
CA SER A 692 -4.08 -25.26 -49.01
C SER A 692 -2.58 -24.92 -48.95
N LEU A 693 -2.22 -23.76 -48.41
CA LEU A 693 -0.81 -23.42 -48.17
C LEU A 693 -0.21 -24.28 -47.04
N LEU A 694 -0.95 -24.48 -45.95
CA LEU A 694 -0.52 -25.32 -44.83
C LEU A 694 -0.22 -26.76 -45.29
N GLU A 695 -1.04 -27.32 -46.18
CA GLU A 695 -0.86 -28.66 -46.76
C GLU A 695 0.35 -28.76 -47.69
N THR A 696 0.68 -27.70 -48.43
CA THR A 696 1.75 -27.71 -49.44
C THR A 696 3.07 -27.08 -48.96
N GLY A 697 3.04 -26.38 -47.82
CA GLY A 697 4.12 -25.55 -47.28
C GLY A 697 5.14 -26.27 -46.39
N ALA A 698 5.20 -27.60 -46.45
CA ALA A 698 6.13 -28.39 -45.62
C ALA A 698 7.60 -27.96 -45.75
N LYS A 699 8.01 -27.47 -46.94
CA LYS A 699 9.36 -26.95 -47.19
C LYS A 699 9.68 -25.66 -46.41
N ASP A 700 8.65 -24.89 -46.09
CA ASP A 700 8.75 -23.63 -45.34
C ASP A 700 8.59 -23.86 -43.83
N GLY A 701 8.57 -25.13 -43.39
CA GLY A 701 8.44 -25.51 -41.98
C GLY A 701 6.99 -25.64 -41.50
N MET A 702 6.01 -25.64 -42.40
CA MET A 702 4.61 -25.83 -42.04
C MET A 702 4.30 -27.29 -41.70
N ILE A 703 3.40 -27.52 -40.74
CA ILE A 703 2.97 -28.84 -40.29
C ILE A 703 1.46 -28.81 -40.11
N THR A 704 0.72 -29.71 -40.76
CA THR A 704 -0.73 -29.86 -40.52
C THR A 704 -0.98 -30.65 -39.23
N MET A 705 -2.11 -30.41 -38.55
CA MET A 705 -2.49 -31.22 -37.38
C MET A 705 -2.53 -32.72 -37.72
N GLN A 706 -3.07 -33.08 -38.90
CA GLN A 706 -3.09 -34.45 -39.38
C GLN A 706 -1.67 -35.06 -39.45
N LYS A 707 -0.71 -34.33 -40.03
CA LYS A 707 0.65 -34.84 -40.17
C LYS A 707 1.34 -35.05 -38.82
N SER A 708 1.08 -34.16 -37.86
CA SER A 708 1.59 -34.28 -36.50
C SER A 708 1.05 -35.55 -35.81
N LEU A 709 -0.26 -35.78 -35.89
CA LEU A 709 -0.92 -36.98 -35.34
C LEU A 709 -0.41 -38.27 -35.98
N GLU A 710 -0.28 -38.31 -37.32
CA GLU A 710 0.29 -39.46 -38.03
C GLU A 710 1.73 -39.76 -37.59
N THR A 711 2.53 -38.72 -37.34
CA THR A 711 3.92 -38.85 -36.89
C THR A 711 3.96 -39.45 -35.48
N LEU A 712 3.18 -38.92 -34.53
CA LEU A 712 3.08 -39.44 -33.17
C LEU A 712 2.61 -40.91 -33.13
N TYR A 713 1.68 -41.28 -34.00
CA TYR A 713 1.24 -42.67 -34.12
C TYR A 713 2.36 -43.57 -34.68
N SER A 714 3.05 -43.12 -35.73
CA SER A 714 4.17 -43.87 -36.32
C SER A 714 5.35 -44.07 -35.37
N GLU A 715 5.56 -43.13 -34.44
CA GLU A 715 6.54 -43.22 -33.36
C GLU A 715 6.08 -44.09 -32.18
N GLY A 716 4.85 -44.63 -32.22
CA GLY A 716 4.28 -45.44 -31.15
C GLY A 716 3.93 -44.66 -29.88
N LYS A 717 3.81 -43.33 -29.96
CA LYS A 717 3.52 -42.46 -28.81
C LYS A 717 2.04 -42.42 -28.46
N ILE A 718 1.16 -42.53 -29.45
CA ILE A 718 -0.32 -42.55 -29.30
C ILE A 718 -0.94 -43.79 -29.97
N SER A 719 -2.16 -44.16 -29.57
CA SER A 719 -2.89 -45.28 -30.17
C SER A 719 -3.58 -44.87 -31.47
N LEU A 720 -3.94 -45.85 -32.32
CA LEU A 720 -4.69 -45.60 -33.56
C LEU A 720 -6.08 -45.01 -33.26
N GLU A 721 -6.72 -45.46 -32.19
CA GLU A 721 -8.04 -45.00 -31.76
C GLU A 721 -8.02 -43.53 -31.32
N GLU A 722 -7.01 -43.13 -30.55
CA GLU A 722 -6.80 -41.73 -30.16
C GLU A 722 -6.55 -40.85 -31.38
N MET A 723 -5.67 -41.28 -32.29
CA MET A 723 -5.39 -40.55 -33.53
C MET A 723 -6.67 -40.31 -34.36
N GLN A 724 -7.52 -41.33 -34.50
CA GLN A 724 -8.76 -41.24 -35.29
C GLN A 724 -9.81 -40.36 -34.63
N THR A 725 -9.98 -40.46 -33.32
CA THR A 725 -10.91 -39.63 -32.54
C THR A 725 -10.57 -38.15 -32.71
N TYR A 726 -9.30 -37.78 -32.48
CA TYR A 726 -8.88 -36.40 -32.63
C TYR A 726 -8.90 -35.90 -34.08
N MET A 727 -8.66 -36.76 -35.07
CA MET A 727 -8.83 -36.40 -36.49
C MET A 727 -10.28 -36.09 -36.85
N LEU A 728 -11.25 -36.80 -36.26
CA LEU A 728 -12.68 -36.53 -36.47
C LEU A 728 -13.09 -35.20 -35.85
N ASP A 729 -12.66 -34.94 -34.62
CA ASP A 729 -12.92 -33.68 -33.92
C ASP A 729 -12.30 -32.49 -34.67
N TYR A 730 -11.06 -32.62 -35.13
CA TYR A 730 -10.39 -31.59 -35.91
C TYR A 730 -11.14 -31.26 -37.21
N LYS A 731 -11.62 -32.28 -37.94
CA LYS A 731 -12.40 -32.07 -39.18
C LYS A 731 -13.79 -31.46 -38.92
N ALA A 732 -14.38 -31.71 -37.76
CA ALA A 732 -15.63 -31.08 -37.36
C ALA A 732 -15.42 -29.59 -37.03
N ASP A 733 -14.29 -29.26 -36.39
CA ASP A 733 -13.90 -27.88 -36.06
C ASP A 733 -13.53 -27.05 -37.30
N ASP A 734 -12.96 -27.66 -38.36
CA ASP A 734 -12.58 -27.01 -39.62
C ASP A 734 -13.74 -26.85 -40.63
N ALA A 735 -14.91 -27.44 -40.35
CA ALA A 735 -16.09 -27.40 -41.23
C ALA A 735 -17.03 -26.20 -41.01
N TYR A 736 -16.68 -25.32 -40.05
CA TYR A 736 -17.35 -24.06 -39.74
C TYR A 736 -16.48 -22.88 -40.20
#